data_AF-F4Q004-F1
#
_entry.id   AF-F4Q004-F1
#
_cell.length_a   1.000
_cell.length_b   1.000
_cell.length_c   1.000
_cell.angle_alpha   90.00
_cell.angle_beta   90.00
_cell.angle_gamma   90.00
#
_symmetry.space_group_name_H-M   'P 1'
#
loop_
_entity.id
_entity.type
_entity.pdbx_description
1 polymer ?
#
loop_
_entity_poly.entity_id
_entity_poly.type
_entity_poly.pdbx_seq_one_letter_code
_entity_poly.pdbx_strand_id
1 'polypeptide(L)'
;MKQRKNRAQTNKTNNEDDDDDVMLVDQEEATKSTKLNVNNLQVTKRRKNSNNIDQTTRHTDQIQRNTSSNRVNSNNKRIHKDDDEDKEEEEEEEEEEEEEEEKVYEKEELKSKLKKDLLLICQSMNIEDASMKLTKDKMIKSIINVQNSRIQLLEFKDKMIDNNPLNDYNKGSLEYSLPWPIIGKILDYLWTESSICTCYYSHQLIDTIRSQPAGTESFDHYQMWPVYQPLLEQHKESRMKCPMHTYHYLNDLEPSINIIVPFTFPYRNDTNKWRFQLLAVSKRVNHYLSFKYFTNIRLDINYDTWNHINNQYCPIKAPKKLAILNHCDYTSLTGSRKNTAMFTSVEKLSLGHHYNYTPAYTKKLHSIFYKIKSFTLKSHNGRFQLQMISQFKHLTSLHFTTPPQDTNRQKLLIILPAGMVKLLLPDQWCTEPITLKDDLANTIQVSNIYPPNQMPNLRTFHVLKSSPTISSSLFDHPNVTKLVVYHDQFQSSHIATLNIDTLKLNFLVDFEFIIKTSSIFDGLNAKQLILLSNRDITDKTINHFKKLGYEYKGAIFKEALKRQPHFIKTSTPTSEIKTPTIQEIVVVSPTATTTITMVNNNNNNPTLPFIVIEKIVGYSWNGYYCTCANDERHQHFNFPNYINQSRRFLKTKSMCPIHKDHVPSFTTYRGESMVKQINHLRFGIPMSCKRLFEYVSNNLVKRSMLSSIGDSEIADHCKHFSNQYCLLGKSIDTLTIFVHLPFYSPNWNFLNLGHYLKVKRLKIIPPNNQLCLLVVDKLFLSLSRLQSLTSLDISQYLLDSGNALTFINSLKNLPLRKLYYNDCKDNQYLFQDNGSISTRWPLTQSLEELSINSFEVIPKLQLFPKLRHLRIITGQEEYSQGANIKLTDEQIKSSLPYRVTKLSFYNNNVAKIGNFNRQVRELVYLNSYPFGKSESPFSHIQKISMRLSSQNFIYSHPLDQTNFKFIGTFYKGASNRSVQYKWVYLRNFN
;
A
#
# COMPACT_ATOMS: atom_id res chain seq x y z
N MET A 1 47.27 34.63 52.30
CA MET A 1 48.70 34.26 52.07
C MET A 1 49.27 35.12 50.92
N LYS A 2 50.57 35.05 50.61
CA LYS A 2 51.24 35.99 49.67
C LYS A 2 50.84 35.77 48.18
N GLN A 3 50.69 36.89 47.46
CA GLN A 3 51.31 37.27 46.16
C GLN A 3 51.94 36.18 45.26
N ARG A 4 52.00 36.25 43.92
CA ARG A 4 51.73 37.31 42.87
C ARG A 4 51.54 36.55 41.51
N LYS A 5 51.57 37.06 40.25
CA LYS A 5 51.92 38.32 39.55
C LYS A 5 51.33 38.29 38.11
N ASN A 6 50.88 39.42 37.53
CA ASN A 6 50.90 39.74 36.07
C ASN A 6 50.04 38.87 35.08
N ARG A 7 49.71 39.25 33.82
CA ARG A 7 49.68 40.49 32.98
C ARG A 7 48.81 40.15 31.72
N ALA A 8 48.26 41.06 30.89
CA ALA A 8 48.01 42.51 30.93
C ALA A 8 46.98 42.90 29.82
N GLN A 9 46.26 44.03 29.98
CA GLN A 9 45.89 45.03 28.93
C GLN A 9 45.01 44.58 27.73
N THR A 10 44.17 45.38 27.04
CA THR A 10 43.58 46.75 27.09
C THR A 10 42.53 46.80 25.94
N ASN A 11 41.51 47.67 25.80
CA ASN A 11 40.95 48.84 26.50
C ASN A 11 39.45 48.97 26.05
N LYS A 12 38.47 49.47 26.83
CA LYS A 12 38.11 50.88 27.16
C LYS A 12 37.65 51.73 25.94
N THR A 13 36.66 52.66 26.01
CA THR A 13 35.89 53.27 27.14
C THR A 13 34.63 54.05 26.68
N ASN A 14 33.60 54.09 27.54
CA ASN A 14 32.71 55.23 27.94
C ASN A 14 31.73 55.91 26.94
N ASN A 15 30.48 56.22 27.32
CA ASN A 15 29.87 57.41 28.02
C ASN A 15 29.75 58.66 27.10
N GLU A 16 28.92 59.70 27.31
CA GLU A 16 27.95 60.20 28.33
C GLU A 16 26.68 60.70 27.54
N ASP A 17 25.41 60.57 27.97
CA ASP A 17 24.54 61.37 28.90
C ASP A 17 23.83 62.62 28.27
N ASP A 18 22.70 63.04 28.89
CA ASP A 18 21.82 64.23 28.68
C ASP A 18 21.01 64.36 27.33
N ASP A 19 19.87 65.08 27.19
CA ASP A 19 18.55 65.24 27.92
C ASP A 19 17.67 66.26 27.11
N ASP A 20 16.34 66.48 27.22
CA ASP A 20 15.13 65.63 27.40
C ASP A 20 13.88 66.39 26.79
N ASP A 21 13.18 67.21 27.59
CA ASP A 21 12.08 68.18 27.31
C ASP A 21 10.70 67.67 26.82
N VAL A 22 9.90 67.16 27.77
CA VAL A 22 8.59 67.71 28.19
C VAL A 22 7.57 68.20 27.13
N MET A 23 6.34 67.64 27.17
CA MET A 23 5.09 68.43 27.35
C MET A 23 3.88 67.54 27.71
N LEU A 24 3.12 67.95 28.73
CA LEU A 24 1.82 67.40 29.11
C LEU A 24 0.68 68.29 28.57
N VAL A 25 -0.53 67.73 28.45
CA VAL A 25 -1.82 68.36 28.82
C VAL A 25 -2.97 67.36 28.57
N ASP A 26 -3.87 67.22 29.54
CA ASP A 26 -5.14 66.48 29.41
C ASP A 26 -6.21 67.34 28.73
N GLN A 27 -7.21 66.71 28.09
CA GLN A 27 -8.61 66.85 28.55
C GLN A 27 -9.61 65.98 27.78
N GLU A 28 -10.81 65.88 28.36
CA GLU A 28 -11.98 65.17 27.86
C GLU A 28 -12.72 65.98 26.78
N GLU A 29 -13.45 65.31 25.88
CA GLU A 29 -14.92 65.37 25.91
C GLU A 29 -15.55 64.37 24.92
N ALA A 30 -16.87 64.20 25.02
CA ALA A 30 -17.65 63.31 24.16
C ALA A 30 -18.13 64.02 22.88
N THR A 31 -18.49 63.27 21.83
CA THR A 31 -19.92 63.13 21.47
C THR A 31 -20.21 62.18 20.29
N LYS A 32 -21.31 61.44 20.45
CA LYS A 32 -22.41 61.12 19.51
C LYS A 32 -22.11 60.55 18.10
N SER A 33 -23.02 59.68 17.69
CA SER A 33 -23.07 59.01 16.38
C SER A 33 -23.54 59.92 15.24
N THR A 34 -22.97 59.74 14.04
CA THR A 34 -23.54 60.25 12.79
C THR A 34 -23.88 59.08 11.85
N LYS A 35 -25.15 58.92 11.50
CA LYS A 35 -25.59 58.05 10.40
C LYS A 35 -25.41 58.80 9.07
N LEU A 36 -24.82 58.15 8.07
CA LEU A 36 -25.02 58.39 6.62
C LEU A 36 -24.58 57.10 5.92
N ASN A 37 -25.50 56.20 5.59
CA ASN A 37 -26.44 56.24 4.46
C ASN A 37 -25.71 56.13 3.10
N VAL A 38 -25.91 54.99 2.43
CA VAL A 38 -25.22 54.60 1.19
C VAL A 38 -26.15 54.82 0.01
N ASN A 39 -25.70 55.51 -1.04
CA ASN A 39 -26.31 55.37 -2.36
C ASN A 39 -25.41 55.83 -3.52
N ASN A 40 -25.78 55.42 -4.73
CA ASN A 40 -25.32 55.86 -6.04
C ASN A 40 -23.86 55.57 -6.45
N LEU A 41 -23.65 54.42 -7.10
CA LEU A 41 -22.63 54.33 -8.17
C LEU A 41 -23.15 55.09 -9.40
N GLN A 42 -22.33 55.98 -9.98
CA GLN A 42 -22.50 56.41 -11.37
C GLN A 42 -21.48 55.71 -12.28
N VAL A 43 -21.94 55.28 -13.45
CA VAL A 43 -21.11 54.65 -14.49
C VAL A 43 -20.54 55.72 -15.42
N THR A 44 -19.22 55.71 -15.65
CA THR A 44 -18.61 56.43 -16.78
C THR A 44 -17.64 55.54 -17.55
N LYS A 45 -17.63 55.69 -18.88
CA LYS A 45 -16.74 54.99 -19.82
C LYS A 45 -15.60 55.93 -20.23
N ARG A 46 -14.35 55.48 -20.24
CA ARG A 46 -13.26 55.99 -21.11
C ARG A 46 -12.39 54.78 -21.53
N ARG A 47 -12.22 54.45 -22.81
CA ARG A 47 -11.54 55.10 -23.96
C ARG A 47 -10.00 55.03 -23.90
N LYS A 48 -9.41 54.73 -25.07
CA LYS A 48 -7.98 54.49 -25.33
C LYS A 48 -7.18 55.80 -25.47
N ASN A 49 -5.88 55.63 -25.73
CA ASN A 49 -4.86 56.56 -26.25
C ASN A 49 -4.07 57.37 -25.20
N SER A 50 -2.80 57.75 -25.43
CA SER A 50 -1.70 57.15 -26.24
C SER A 50 -0.45 58.05 -26.12
N ASN A 51 0.76 57.47 -26.19
CA ASN A 51 2.04 58.16 -26.36
C ASN A 51 2.51 59.04 -25.18
N ASN A 52 3.78 59.46 -25.07
CA ASN A 52 5.10 58.82 -25.25
C ASN A 52 6.18 59.81 -24.70
N ILE A 53 7.48 59.44 -24.65
CA ILE A 53 8.66 60.36 -24.62
C ILE A 53 8.83 61.17 -23.29
N ASP A 54 10.01 61.34 -22.68
CA ASP A 54 11.34 60.70 -22.81
C ASP A 54 12.24 61.00 -21.58
N GLN A 55 13.33 60.25 -21.41
CA GLN A 55 14.68 60.59 -20.87
C GLN A 55 14.84 61.44 -19.55
N THR A 56 15.98 61.46 -18.83
CA THR A 56 17.34 60.87 -18.94
C THR A 56 17.68 60.03 -17.67
N THR A 57 18.48 58.95 -17.67
CA THR A 57 19.94 58.78 -17.92
C THR A 57 20.81 59.67 -17.00
N ARG A 58 21.67 59.17 -16.11
CA ARG A 58 22.80 58.21 -16.18
C ARG A 58 23.02 57.62 -14.74
N HIS A 59 23.93 56.71 -14.33
CA HIS A 59 24.92 55.68 -14.78
C HIS A 59 25.34 54.95 -13.43
N THR A 60 26.25 53.99 -13.17
CA THR A 60 27.15 52.94 -13.76
C THR A 60 27.80 52.26 -12.51
N ASP A 61 28.30 51.02 -12.41
CA ASP A 61 28.34 49.78 -13.22
C ASP A 61 28.83 48.64 -12.26
N GLN A 62 28.79 47.32 -12.53
CA GLN A 62 28.22 46.55 -13.65
C GLN A 62 27.50 45.28 -13.10
N ILE A 63 27.78 43.98 -13.32
CA ILE A 63 28.72 43.16 -14.13
C ILE A 63 27.93 42.19 -15.03
N GLN A 64 28.59 41.74 -16.10
CA GLN A 64 28.15 40.87 -17.19
C GLN A 64 27.17 39.70 -16.88
N ARG A 65 26.22 39.55 -17.80
CA ARG A 65 25.64 38.26 -18.24
C ARG A 65 26.36 37.82 -19.53
N ASN A 66 26.05 36.62 -20.02
CA ASN A 66 26.06 36.38 -21.46
C ASN A 66 24.87 35.53 -21.92
N THR A 67 24.13 36.04 -22.91
CA THR A 67 23.00 35.39 -23.61
C THR A 67 22.86 36.05 -24.98
N SER A 68 22.73 35.27 -26.05
CA SER A 68 22.42 35.78 -27.39
C SER A 68 21.30 34.94 -28.04
N SER A 69 20.53 35.59 -28.91
CA SER A 69 19.40 35.02 -29.65
C SER A 69 19.78 34.77 -31.11
N ASN A 70 18.93 34.06 -31.88
CA ASN A 70 18.24 34.68 -33.03
C ASN A 70 17.16 33.79 -33.67
N ARG A 71 16.60 34.28 -34.79
CA ARG A 71 15.26 34.05 -35.34
C ARG A 71 15.30 33.33 -36.72
N VAL A 72 14.22 32.57 -37.01
CA VAL A 72 13.46 32.54 -38.29
C VAL A 72 13.87 31.62 -39.49
N ASN A 73 12.84 30.93 -40.01
CA ASN A 73 12.56 30.37 -41.36
C ASN A 73 13.21 29.10 -41.96
N SER A 74 12.38 28.04 -42.05
CA SER A 74 11.92 27.31 -43.26
C SER A 74 12.86 27.00 -44.45
N ASN A 75 13.06 25.71 -44.76
CA ASN A 75 12.46 25.02 -45.94
C ASN A 75 12.98 23.58 -46.17
N ASN A 76 12.05 22.63 -46.42
CA ASN A 76 12.27 21.29 -47.01
C ASN A 76 13.20 20.32 -46.23
N LYS A 77 13.19 18.99 -46.45
CA LYS A 77 12.60 18.16 -47.53
C LYS A 77 12.11 16.79 -46.97
N ARG A 78 11.09 16.19 -47.60
CA ARG A 78 10.58 14.83 -47.30
C ARG A 78 11.67 13.75 -47.36
N ILE A 79 11.60 12.80 -46.43
CA ILE A 79 11.72 11.35 -46.69
C ILE A 79 10.57 10.68 -45.91
N HIS A 80 9.69 9.95 -46.59
CA HIS A 80 8.74 9.03 -45.94
C HIS A 80 9.43 7.68 -45.66
N LYS A 81 8.95 6.99 -44.64
CA LYS A 81 8.99 5.54 -44.48
C LYS A 81 7.76 5.11 -43.68
N ASP A 82 6.66 4.90 -44.39
CA ASP A 82 6.02 3.59 -44.49
C ASP A 82 6.14 2.70 -43.22
N ASP A 83 5.34 3.02 -42.19
CA ASP A 83 5.14 2.24 -40.93
C ASP A 83 3.68 2.45 -40.41
N ASP A 84 2.75 2.90 -41.27
CA ASP A 84 1.37 3.32 -40.89
C ASP A 84 0.25 2.39 -41.43
N GLU A 85 0.55 1.39 -42.27
CA GLU A 85 -0.48 0.49 -42.87
C GLU A 85 -1.08 -0.50 -41.85
N ASP A 86 -0.32 -0.95 -40.84
CA ASP A 86 -0.73 -1.91 -39.80
C ASP A 86 -1.80 -1.37 -38.79
N LYS A 87 -2.52 -0.29 -39.10
CA LYS A 87 -3.50 0.35 -38.21
C LYS A 87 -4.91 0.46 -38.76
N GLU A 88 -5.06 0.62 -40.06
CA GLU A 88 -6.41 0.74 -40.65
C GLU A 88 -7.15 -0.60 -40.52
N GLU A 89 -6.43 -1.75 -40.51
CA GLU A 89 -7.01 -3.06 -40.16
C GLU A 89 -7.40 -3.21 -38.66
N GLU A 90 -6.66 -2.62 -37.70
CA GLU A 90 -7.07 -2.66 -36.27
C GLU A 90 -8.29 -1.75 -35.98
N GLU A 91 -8.47 -0.65 -36.72
CA GLU A 91 -9.66 0.22 -36.58
C GLU A 91 -10.89 -0.35 -37.31
N GLU A 92 -10.73 -1.05 -38.46
CA GLU A 92 -11.85 -1.77 -39.11
C GLU A 92 -12.32 -3.02 -38.32
N GLU A 93 -11.42 -3.79 -37.67
CA GLU A 93 -11.84 -4.91 -36.79
C GLU A 93 -12.59 -4.43 -35.53
N GLU A 94 -12.27 -3.27 -34.94
CA GLU A 94 -13.04 -2.72 -33.80
C GLU A 94 -14.43 -2.18 -34.22
N GLU A 95 -14.61 -1.62 -35.43
CA GLU A 95 -15.93 -1.19 -35.91
C GLU A 95 -16.85 -2.39 -36.27
N GLU A 96 -16.34 -3.49 -36.84
CA GLU A 96 -17.17 -4.70 -37.08
C GLU A 96 -17.60 -5.40 -35.77
N GLU A 97 -16.78 -5.42 -34.70
CA GLU A 97 -17.21 -5.97 -33.40
C GLU A 97 -18.31 -5.11 -32.72
N GLU A 98 -18.31 -3.78 -32.87
CA GLU A 98 -19.40 -2.94 -32.32
C GLU A 98 -20.74 -3.11 -33.07
N GLU A 99 -20.76 -3.30 -34.41
CA GLU A 99 -22.02 -3.55 -35.13
C GLU A 99 -22.69 -4.90 -34.79
N GLU A 100 -21.92 -5.96 -34.47
CA GLU A 100 -22.51 -7.25 -34.03
C GLU A 100 -23.18 -7.18 -32.64
N GLU A 101 -22.71 -6.33 -31.72
CA GLU A 101 -23.25 -6.19 -30.34
C GLU A 101 -24.62 -5.47 -30.25
N GLU A 102 -24.96 -4.60 -31.22
CA GLU A 102 -26.19 -3.77 -31.21
C GLU A 102 -27.43 -4.47 -31.82
N LYS A 103 -27.28 -5.68 -32.37
CA LYS A 103 -28.33 -6.35 -33.18
C LYS A 103 -29.68 -6.51 -32.46
N VAL A 104 -30.69 -5.76 -32.92
CA VAL A 104 -32.08 -5.88 -32.47
C VAL A 104 -32.74 -7.11 -33.12
N TYR A 105 -33.41 -7.95 -32.32
CA TYR A 105 -33.98 -9.22 -32.76
C TYR A 105 -35.51 -9.16 -32.73
N GLU A 106 -36.16 -9.46 -33.86
CA GLU A 106 -37.62 -9.53 -33.88
C GLU A 106 -38.17 -10.78 -33.17
N LYS A 107 -39.36 -10.65 -32.56
CA LYS A 107 -40.02 -11.76 -31.86
C LYS A 107 -40.26 -12.98 -32.75
N GLU A 108 -40.58 -12.77 -34.02
CA GLU A 108 -40.81 -13.86 -34.98
C GLU A 108 -39.49 -14.46 -35.50
N GLU A 109 -38.41 -13.67 -35.58
CA GLU A 109 -37.06 -14.20 -35.82
C GLU A 109 -36.60 -15.08 -34.64
N LEU A 110 -36.74 -14.60 -33.41
CA LEU A 110 -36.41 -15.38 -32.20
C LEU A 110 -37.26 -16.66 -32.08
N LYS A 111 -38.51 -16.65 -32.58
CA LYS A 111 -39.34 -17.85 -32.73
C LYS A 111 -38.82 -18.82 -33.80
N SER A 112 -38.07 -18.38 -34.81
CA SER A 112 -37.49 -19.27 -35.83
C SER A 112 -36.19 -19.93 -35.36
N LYS A 113 -35.30 -19.20 -34.66
CA LYS A 113 -34.03 -19.71 -34.09
C LYS A 113 -34.20 -21.00 -33.30
N LEU A 114 -33.21 -21.90 -33.27
CA LEU A 114 -33.27 -23.09 -32.41
C LEU A 114 -33.02 -22.69 -30.95
N LYS A 115 -33.47 -23.53 -30.00
CA LYS A 115 -33.32 -23.28 -28.56
C LYS A 115 -31.86 -23.16 -28.10
N LYS A 116 -30.91 -23.80 -28.81
CA LYS A 116 -29.47 -23.62 -28.61
C LYS A 116 -28.99 -22.22 -29.03
N ASP A 117 -29.53 -21.67 -30.11
CA ASP A 117 -29.13 -20.37 -30.65
C ASP A 117 -29.69 -19.24 -29.76
N LEU A 118 -30.91 -19.41 -29.27
CA LEU A 118 -31.50 -18.54 -28.24
C LEU A 118 -30.71 -18.57 -26.91
N LEU A 119 -30.08 -19.69 -26.56
CA LEU A 119 -29.20 -19.75 -25.40
C LEU A 119 -27.93 -18.94 -25.62
N LEU A 120 -27.35 -18.96 -26.83
CA LEU A 120 -26.19 -18.14 -27.21
C LEU A 120 -26.54 -16.64 -27.21
N ILE A 121 -27.68 -16.25 -27.78
CA ILE A 121 -28.19 -14.86 -27.74
C ILE A 121 -28.42 -14.41 -26.30
N CYS A 122 -28.99 -15.26 -25.44
CA CYS A 122 -29.08 -14.95 -24.01
C CYS A 122 -27.70 -14.79 -23.34
N GLN A 123 -26.67 -15.52 -23.78
CA GLN A 123 -25.33 -15.47 -23.19
C GLN A 123 -24.57 -14.20 -23.60
N SER A 124 -24.60 -13.78 -24.88
CA SER A 124 -24.02 -12.49 -25.28
C SER A 124 -24.75 -11.32 -24.61
N MET A 125 -26.08 -11.39 -24.50
CA MET A 125 -26.88 -10.40 -23.77
C MET A 125 -26.77 -10.47 -22.23
N ASN A 126 -25.87 -11.29 -21.66
CA ASN A 126 -25.66 -11.47 -20.21
C ASN A 126 -26.95 -11.77 -19.40
N ILE A 127 -27.84 -12.61 -19.94
CA ILE A 127 -29.08 -13.04 -19.30
C ILE A 127 -28.79 -14.25 -18.40
N GLU A 128 -28.37 -14.00 -17.16
CA GLU A 128 -27.86 -15.01 -16.20
C GLU A 128 -28.78 -16.22 -15.98
N ASP A 129 -30.11 -16.03 -15.97
CA ASP A 129 -31.12 -17.10 -15.82
C ASP A 129 -31.18 -18.09 -17.00
N ALA A 130 -30.49 -17.81 -18.11
CA ALA A 130 -30.62 -18.55 -19.34
C ALA A 130 -30.04 -19.97 -19.27
N SER A 131 -30.95 -20.94 -19.21
CA SER A 131 -30.62 -22.36 -19.14
C SER A 131 -31.40 -23.18 -20.16
N MET A 132 -30.83 -24.30 -20.62
CA MET A 132 -31.56 -25.34 -21.37
C MET A 132 -32.81 -25.87 -20.63
N LYS A 133 -32.98 -25.58 -19.33
CA LYS A 133 -34.19 -25.89 -18.57
C LYS A 133 -35.37 -24.93 -18.86
N LEU A 134 -35.14 -23.73 -19.39
CA LEU A 134 -36.21 -22.78 -19.72
C LEU A 134 -37.01 -23.24 -20.96
N THR A 135 -38.27 -22.81 -21.07
CA THR A 135 -39.03 -22.92 -22.32
C THR A 135 -38.55 -21.88 -23.33
N LYS A 136 -38.75 -22.15 -24.63
CA LYS A 136 -38.35 -21.24 -25.71
C LYS A 136 -38.91 -19.84 -25.48
N ASP A 137 -40.20 -19.75 -25.16
CA ASP A 137 -40.92 -18.49 -24.94
C ASP A 137 -40.41 -17.69 -23.73
N LYS A 138 -39.85 -18.35 -22.70
CA LYS A 138 -39.20 -17.67 -21.58
C LYS A 138 -37.89 -17.03 -22.01
N MET A 139 -37.07 -17.73 -22.80
CA MET A 139 -35.83 -17.18 -23.36
C MET A 139 -36.13 -15.99 -24.28
N ILE A 140 -37.07 -16.15 -25.21
CA ILE A 140 -37.54 -15.08 -26.11
C ILE A 140 -38.06 -13.88 -25.32
N LYS A 141 -38.85 -14.10 -24.26
CA LYS A 141 -39.35 -13.02 -23.40
C LYS A 141 -38.22 -12.31 -22.64
N SER A 142 -37.21 -13.02 -22.15
CA SER A 142 -36.06 -12.39 -21.49
C SER A 142 -35.23 -11.56 -22.47
N ILE A 143 -34.94 -12.08 -23.67
CA ILE A 143 -34.23 -11.35 -24.74
C ILE A 143 -34.98 -10.06 -25.08
N ILE A 144 -36.28 -10.15 -25.40
CA ILE A 144 -37.11 -8.98 -25.72
C ILE A 144 -37.20 -8.00 -24.53
N ASN A 145 -37.28 -8.48 -23.29
CA ASN A 145 -37.27 -7.59 -22.12
C ASN A 145 -35.94 -6.83 -21.99
N VAL A 146 -34.79 -7.47 -22.23
CA VAL A 146 -33.47 -6.81 -22.14
C VAL A 146 -33.25 -5.87 -23.33
N GLN A 147 -33.63 -6.26 -24.55
CA GLN A 147 -33.61 -5.38 -25.71
C GLN A 147 -34.51 -4.16 -25.51
N ASN A 148 -35.76 -4.34 -25.09
CA ASN A 148 -36.65 -3.23 -24.76
C ASN A 148 -36.10 -2.34 -23.62
N SER A 149 -35.32 -2.90 -22.69
CA SER A 149 -34.67 -2.13 -21.62
C SER A 149 -33.46 -1.33 -22.14
N ARG A 150 -32.64 -1.90 -23.03
CA ARG A 150 -31.58 -1.17 -23.75
C ARG A 150 -32.19 -0.07 -24.62
N ILE A 151 -33.20 -0.38 -25.44
CA ILE A 151 -33.91 0.56 -26.30
C ILE A 151 -34.59 1.67 -25.48
N GLN A 152 -35.25 1.37 -24.36
CA GLN A 152 -35.79 2.42 -23.48
C GLN A 152 -34.70 3.28 -22.83
N LEU A 153 -33.50 2.75 -22.58
CA LEU A 153 -32.37 3.52 -22.08
C LEU A 153 -31.77 4.42 -23.17
N LEU A 154 -31.68 3.93 -24.42
CA LEU A 154 -31.25 4.69 -25.59
C LEU A 154 -32.29 5.77 -25.93
N GLU A 155 -33.57 5.42 -26.13
CA GLU A 155 -34.66 6.38 -26.29
C GLU A 155 -34.70 7.42 -25.14
N PHE A 156 -34.32 7.06 -23.91
CA PHE A 156 -34.26 8.02 -22.81
C PHE A 156 -33.05 8.97 -22.92
N LYS A 157 -31.89 8.50 -23.39
CA LYS A 157 -30.76 9.38 -23.78
C LYS A 157 -31.17 10.30 -24.92
N ASP A 158 -31.76 9.75 -25.98
CA ASP A 158 -32.10 10.47 -27.21
C ASP A 158 -33.24 11.48 -26.95
N LYS A 159 -34.23 11.12 -26.12
CA LYS A 159 -35.25 12.06 -25.64
C LYS A 159 -34.70 13.09 -24.64
N MET A 160 -33.54 12.86 -24.02
CA MET A 160 -32.79 13.88 -23.28
C MET A 160 -31.90 14.76 -24.16
N ILE A 161 -31.65 14.37 -25.42
CA ILE A 161 -30.84 15.10 -26.40
C ILE A 161 -31.76 15.89 -27.35
N ASP A 162 -32.61 15.20 -28.12
CA ASP A 162 -33.45 15.78 -29.16
C ASP A 162 -34.78 16.32 -28.63
N ASN A 163 -35.51 15.49 -27.86
CA ASN A 163 -36.85 15.84 -27.34
C ASN A 163 -36.80 16.50 -25.94
N ASN A 164 -35.65 17.03 -25.55
CA ASN A 164 -35.54 17.84 -24.35
C ASN A 164 -36.23 19.20 -24.62
N PRO A 165 -37.31 19.56 -23.91
CA PRO A 165 -38.03 20.81 -24.19
C PRO A 165 -37.16 22.06 -23.99
N LEU A 166 -36.04 21.96 -23.25
CA LEU A 166 -35.06 23.05 -23.16
C LEU A 166 -34.40 23.37 -24.52
N ASN A 167 -34.28 22.40 -25.43
CA ASN A 167 -33.64 22.59 -26.74
C ASN A 167 -34.56 23.26 -27.77
N ASP A 168 -35.87 22.96 -27.77
CA ASP A 168 -36.82 23.74 -28.57
C ASP A 168 -36.96 25.18 -28.08
N TYR A 169 -36.87 25.41 -26.76
CA TYR A 169 -36.83 26.75 -26.17
C TYR A 169 -35.54 27.53 -26.49
N ASN A 170 -34.48 26.88 -27.02
CA ASN A 170 -33.22 27.52 -27.42
C ASN A 170 -33.22 28.04 -28.88
N LYS A 171 -34.30 27.88 -29.66
CA LYS A 171 -34.39 28.35 -31.06
C LYS A 171 -34.65 29.87 -31.22
N GLY A 172 -34.55 30.64 -30.14
CA GLY A 172 -34.68 32.11 -30.12
C GLY A 172 -33.57 32.77 -29.32
N SER A 173 -33.31 34.07 -29.58
CA SER A 173 -32.19 34.85 -29.01
C SER A 173 -32.28 35.19 -27.52
N LEU A 174 -33.09 34.45 -26.76
CA LEU A 174 -33.19 34.49 -25.31
C LEU A 174 -32.53 33.23 -24.74
N GLU A 175 -31.24 33.32 -24.41
CA GLU A 175 -30.55 32.29 -23.61
C GLU A 175 -31.21 32.20 -22.22
N TYR A 176 -32.21 31.32 -22.07
CA TYR A 176 -32.92 31.06 -20.81
C TYR A 176 -32.07 30.22 -19.85
N SER A 177 -30.88 30.74 -19.52
CA SER A 177 -30.12 30.30 -18.37
C SER A 177 -31.01 30.39 -17.12
N LEU A 178 -31.11 29.27 -16.38
CA LEU A 178 -31.93 29.21 -15.17
C LEU A 178 -31.62 30.41 -14.26
N PRO A 179 -32.63 31.15 -13.76
CA PRO A 179 -32.42 32.29 -12.87
C PRO A 179 -31.42 31.96 -11.78
N TRP A 180 -30.40 32.81 -11.60
CA TRP A 180 -29.26 32.50 -10.74
C TRP A 180 -29.59 32.01 -9.30
N PRO A 181 -30.68 32.45 -8.64
CA PRO A 181 -31.12 31.85 -7.37
C PRO A 181 -31.46 30.35 -7.46
N ILE A 182 -31.95 29.87 -8.61
CA ILE A 182 -32.22 28.45 -8.89
C ILE A 182 -30.90 27.70 -9.11
N ILE A 183 -29.99 28.22 -9.95
CA ILE A 183 -28.65 27.61 -10.13
C ILE A 183 -27.91 27.54 -8.79
N GLY A 184 -27.96 28.61 -7.98
CA GLY A 184 -27.40 28.64 -6.63
C GLY A 184 -27.99 27.54 -5.73
N LYS A 185 -29.32 27.36 -5.71
CA LYS A 185 -29.98 26.27 -4.98
C LYS A 185 -29.57 24.88 -5.50
N ILE A 186 -29.46 24.69 -6.81
CA ILE A 186 -29.01 23.41 -7.40
C ILE A 186 -27.58 23.11 -6.97
N LEU A 187 -26.67 24.08 -7.06
CA LEU A 187 -25.28 23.93 -6.57
C LEU A 187 -25.22 23.69 -5.06
N ASP A 188 -26.12 24.29 -4.29
CA ASP A 188 -26.22 24.07 -2.85
C ASP A 188 -26.60 22.62 -2.54
N TYR A 189 -27.73 22.13 -3.07
CA TYR A 189 -28.19 20.75 -2.88
C TYR A 189 -27.16 19.74 -3.40
N LEU A 190 -26.56 19.99 -4.57
CA LEU A 190 -25.48 19.16 -5.09
C LEU A 190 -24.28 19.13 -4.15
N TRP A 191 -23.93 20.24 -3.47
CA TRP A 191 -22.79 20.24 -2.55
C TRP A 191 -23.12 19.66 -1.15
N THR A 192 -24.32 19.89 -0.63
CA THR A 192 -24.72 19.41 0.71
C THR A 192 -25.17 17.96 0.70
N GLU A 193 -26.14 17.58 -0.14
CA GLU A 193 -26.80 16.28 -0.05
C GLU A 193 -25.88 15.15 -0.52
N SER A 194 -25.05 15.39 -1.54
CA SER A 194 -24.01 14.43 -1.94
C SER A 194 -22.88 14.24 -0.90
N SER A 195 -22.87 15.01 0.20
CA SER A 195 -21.98 14.75 1.34
C SER A 195 -22.57 13.75 2.36
N ILE A 196 -23.80 13.28 2.12
CA ILE A 196 -24.55 12.32 2.92
C ILE A 196 -24.68 11.02 2.11
N CYS A 197 -24.00 9.96 2.55
CA CYS A 197 -24.22 8.62 2.01
C CYS A 197 -25.34 7.93 2.78
N THR A 198 -26.47 7.65 2.13
CA THR A 198 -27.58 6.88 2.70
C THR A 198 -27.38 5.36 2.62
N CYS A 199 -26.39 4.90 1.86
CA CYS A 199 -26.11 3.48 1.68
C CYS A 199 -25.52 2.81 2.94
N TYR A 200 -25.70 1.49 2.97
CA TYR A 200 -25.20 0.54 3.96
C TYR A 200 -24.98 -0.79 3.23
N TYR A 201 -24.29 -1.74 3.87
CA TYR A 201 -24.10 -3.10 3.37
C TYR A 201 -24.95 -4.11 4.15
N SER A 202 -25.19 -5.28 3.56
CA SER A 202 -25.68 -6.42 4.34
C SER A 202 -24.62 -6.85 5.36
N HIS A 203 -25.02 -7.19 6.58
CA HIS A 203 -24.06 -7.65 7.59
C HIS A 203 -23.43 -8.98 7.20
N GLN A 204 -24.18 -9.85 6.51
CA GLN A 204 -23.69 -11.09 5.92
C GLN A 204 -22.49 -10.85 5.01
N LEU A 205 -22.50 -9.82 4.16
CA LEU A 205 -21.34 -9.44 3.34
C LEU A 205 -20.12 -9.10 4.21
N ILE A 206 -20.29 -8.24 5.23
CA ILE A 206 -19.19 -7.86 6.12
C ILE A 206 -18.63 -9.10 6.85
N ASP A 207 -19.50 -9.99 7.32
CA ASP A 207 -19.10 -11.19 8.05
C ASP A 207 -18.44 -12.23 7.13
N THR A 208 -18.87 -12.37 5.87
CA THR A 208 -18.20 -13.19 4.83
C THR A 208 -16.80 -12.67 4.51
N ILE A 209 -16.57 -11.35 4.54
CA ILE A 209 -15.23 -10.77 4.36
C ILE A 209 -14.39 -10.89 5.64
N ARG A 210 -15.01 -10.84 6.83
CA ARG A 210 -14.32 -11.04 8.13
C ARG A 210 -13.95 -12.48 8.43
N SER A 211 -14.71 -13.46 7.92
CA SER A 211 -14.43 -14.89 8.11
C SER A 211 -13.25 -15.36 7.26
N GLN A 212 -12.84 -14.56 6.27
CA GLN A 212 -11.56 -14.73 5.60
C GLN A 212 -10.40 -14.48 6.57
N PRO A 213 -9.27 -15.20 6.45
CA PRO A 213 -8.10 -14.92 7.26
C PRO A 213 -7.61 -13.49 7.00
N ALA A 214 -7.30 -12.75 8.06
CA ALA A 214 -6.92 -11.33 8.00
C ALA A 214 -5.51 -11.12 7.42
N GLY A 215 -5.35 -11.36 6.11
CA GLY A 215 -4.16 -11.06 5.33
C GLY A 215 -3.91 -9.56 5.24
N THR A 216 -2.80 -9.09 5.80
CA THR A 216 -2.40 -7.68 5.80
C THR A 216 -1.69 -7.25 4.51
N GLU A 217 -1.48 -8.16 3.55
CA GLU A 217 -0.80 -7.89 2.29
C GLU A 217 -1.81 -7.51 1.18
N SER A 218 -1.55 -6.42 0.45
CA SER A 218 -2.38 -6.01 -0.71
C SER A 218 -2.46 -7.09 -1.80
N PHE A 219 -1.51 -8.02 -1.84
CA PHE A 219 -1.53 -9.17 -2.74
C PHE A 219 -2.73 -10.08 -2.49
N ASP A 220 -3.12 -10.27 -1.24
CA ASP A 220 -4.28 -11.09 -0.86
C ASP A 220 -5.59 -10.51 -1.39
N HIS A 221 -5.62 -9.20 -1.60
CA HIS A 221 -6.79 -8.47 -2.08
C HIS A 221 -7.01 -8.73 -3.58
N TYR A 222 -5.93 -8.83 -4.38
CA TYR A 222 -6.00 -9.23 -5.79
C TYR A 222 -6.55 -10.65 -5.98
N GLN A 223 -6.22 -11.56 -5.06
CA GLN A 223 -6.66 -12.96 -5.10
C GLN A 223 -8.17 -13.08 -4.82
N MET A 224 -8.67 -12.27 -3.90
CA MET A 224 -10.06 -12.32 -3.44
C MET A 224 -11.01 -11.46 -4.27
N TRP A 225 -10.52 -10.71 -5.26
CA TRP A 225 -11.36 -9.90 -6.15
C TRP A 225 -12.56 -10.68 -6.78
N PRO A 226 -12.43 -11.95 -7.22
CA PRO A 226 -13.55 -12.73 -7.75
C PRO A 226 -14.65 -13.04 -6.73
N VAL A 227 -14.32 -13.01 -5.44
CA VAL A 227 -15.30 -13.17 -4.35
C VAL A 227 -15.91 -11.83 -3.99
N TYR A 228 -15.13 -10.75 -4.03
CA TYR A 228 -15.61 -9.40 -3.73
C TYR A 228 -16.51 -8.81 -4.84
N GLN A 229 -16.20 -9.05 -6.12
CA GLN A 229 -16.91 -8.40 -7.23
C GLN A 229 -18.43 -8.72 -7.24
N PRO A 230 -18.91 -9.98 -7.23
CA PRO A 230 -20.35 -10.28 -7.22
C PRO A 230 -21.06 -9.73 -5.98
N LEU A 231 -20.37 -9.76 -4.83
CA LEU A 231 -20.86 -9.23 -3.56
C LEU A 231 -21.00 -7.70 -3.56
N LEU A 232 -20.19 -6.99 -4.35
CA LEU A 232 -20.33 -5.54 -4.56
C LEU A 232 -21.40 -5.21 -5.61
N GLU A 233 -21.53 -6.05 -6.64
CA GLU A 233 -22.54 -5.93 -7.70
C GLU A 233 -23.97 -6.13 -7.16
N GLN A 234 -24.17 -7.06 -6.22
CA GLN A 234 -25.44 -7.24 -5.48
C GLN A 234 -25.96 -5.93 -4.86
N HIS A 235 -25.06 -5.04 -4.43
CA HIS A 235 -25.42 -3.74 -3.85
C HIS A 235 -25.39 -2.57 -4.85
N LYS A 236 -24.99 -2.78 -6.11
CA LYS A 236 -24.82 -1.72 -7.13
C LYS A 236 -26.11 -0.93 -7.38
N GLU A 237 -27.21 -1.61 -7.71
CA GLU A 237 -28.51 -0.97 -8.02
C GLU A 237 -29.09 -0.20 -6.83
N SER A 238 -29.02 -0.79 -5.63
CA SER A 238 -29.37 -0.12 -4.37
C SER A 238 -28.54 1.15 -4.12
N ARG A 239 -27.23 1.08 -4.41
CA ARG A 239 -26.32 2.23 -4.23
C ARG A 239 -26.48 3.30 -5.31
N MET A 240 -26.87 2.95 -6.53
CA MET A 240 -27.19 3.93 -7.59
C MET A 240 -28.40 4.82 -7.25
N LYS A 241 -29.13 4.55 -6.16
CA LYS A 241 -30.18 5.42 -5.59
C LYS A 241 -29.62 6.50 -4.63
N CYS A 242 -28.33 6.49 -4.32
CA CYS A 242 -27.63 7.52 -3.54
C CYS A 242 -26.77 8.39 -4.47
N PRO A 243 -27.05 9.70 -4.64
CA PRO A 243 -26.44 10.54 -5.69
C PRO A 243 -24.92 10.51 -5.76
N MET A 244 -24.24 10.38 -4.62
CA MET A 244 -22.77 10.25 -4.56
C MET A 244 -22.30 8.97 -5.27
N HIS A 245 -22.94 7.82 -5.02
CA HIS A 245 -22.63 6.57 -5.68
C HIS A 245 -23.17 6.51 -7.12
N THR A 246 -24.32 7.13 -7.41
CA THR A 246 -24.85 7.25 -8.78
C THR A 246 -23.83 7.91 -9.70
N TYR A 247 -23.27 9.05 -9.29
CA TYR A 247 -22.23 9.74 -10.06
C TYR A 247 -21.01 8.83 -10.30
N HIS A 248 -20.53 8.14 -9.25
CA HIS A 248 -19.40 7.23 -9.34
C HIS A 248 -19.63 6.12 -10.39
N TYR A 249 -20.77 5.41 -10.32
CA TYR A 249 -21.11 4.34 -11.27
C TYR A 249 -21.44 4.83 -12.69
N LEU A 250 -21.86 6.09 -12.88
CA LEU A 250 -22.14 6.66 -14.21
C LEU A 250 -20.90 7.24 -14.93
N ASN A 251 -19.73 7.19 -14.31
CA ASN A 251 -18.46 7.73 -14.86
C ASN A 251 -17.33 6.69 -14.77
N ASP A 252 -17.66 5.42 -14.53
CA ASP A 252 -16.74 4.31 -14.24
C ASP A 252 -15.68 4.61 -13.16
N LEU A 253 -16.06 5.46 -12.19
CA LEU A 253 -15.22 5.82 -11.05
C LEU A 253 -15.56 4.93 -9.87
N GLU A 254 -14.60 4.14 -9.41
CA GLU A 254 -14.77 3.29 -8.23
C GLU A 254 -15.27 4.08 -6.99
N PRO A 255 -16.38 3.68 -6.35
CA PRO A 255 -16.89 4.34 -5.16
C PRO A 255 -15.99 4.04 -3.93
N SER A 256 -15.82 4.99 -3.02
CA SER A 256 -15.03 4.78 -1.79
C SER A 256 -15.71 3.78 -0.84
N ILE A 257 -15.27 2.53 -0.86
CA ILE A 257 -15.72 1.46 0.03
C ILE A 257 -14.79 1.35 1.24
N ASN A 258 -15.34 1.43 2.45
CA ASN A 258 -14.61 1.26 3.71
C ASN A 258 -15.30 0.21 4.60
N ILE A 259 -15.30 -1.03 4.11
CA ILE A 259 -15.92 -2.18 4.79
C ILE A 259 -15.08 -2.61 6.02
N ILE A 260 -13.85 -3.10 5.82
CA ILE A 260 -12.95 -3.65 6.86
C ILE A 260 -11.50 -3.16 6.61
N VAL A 261 -11.33 -1.88 6.22
CA VAL A 261 -10.02 -1.30 5.84
C VAL A 261 -9.30 -1.87 4.57
N PRO A 262 -9.82 -2.77 3.68
CA PRO A 262 -8.94 -3.44 2.70
C PRO A 262 -8.73 -2.59 1.44
N PHE A 263 -9.75 -1.82 1.04
CA PHE A 263 -9.80 -1.01 -0.17
C PHE A 263 -9.49 0.48 0.11
N THR A 264 -9.21 0.83 1.36
CA THR A 264 -9.04 2.22 1.79
C THR A 264 -7.62 2.71 1.65
N PHE A 265 -7.27 3.25 0.48
CA PHE A 265 -6.06 4.04 0.35
C PHE A 265 -6.25 5.42 1.01
N PRO A 266 -5.51 5.78 2.09
CA PRO A 266 -5.79 6.99 2.88
C PRO A 266 -5.55 8.30 2.12
N TYR A 267 -4.89 8.26 0.96
CA TYR A 267 -4.43 9.43 0.21
C TYR A 267 -5.29 9.84 -0.99
N ARG A 268 -6.19 8.97 -1.50
CA ARG A 268 -7.03 9.26 -2.67
C ARG A 268 -8.51 9.40 -2.30
N ASN A 269 -8.89 10.57 -1.81
CA ASN A 269 -10.30 10.90 -1.53
C ASN A 269 -11.01 11.48 -2.76
N ASP A 270 -11.04 10.72 -3.86
CA ASP A 270 -11.63 11.14 -5.15
C ASP A 270 -13.15 11.39 -5.11
N THR A 271 -13.81 11.14 -3.97
CA THR A 271 -15.22 11.46 -3.66
C THR A 271 -15.62 12.92 -3.89
N ASN A 272 -14.65 13.83 -4.07
CA ASN A 272 -14.87 15.25 -4.38
C ASN A 272 -14.32 15.66 -5.77
N LYS A 273 -13.74 14.75 -6.57
CA LYS A 273 -13.15 15.05 -7.89
C LYS A 273 -14.15 15.76 -8.81
N TRP A 274 -15.39 15.27 -8.83
CA TRP A 274 -16.51 15.83 -9.59
C TRP A 274 -16.97 17.20 -9.09
N ARG A 275 -16.88 17.46 -7.77
CA ARG A 275 -17.13 18.79 -7.20
C ARG A 275 -16.08 19.80 -7.62
N PHE A 276 -14.88 19.35 -7.97
CA PHE A 276 -13.86 20.18 -8.61
C PHE A 276 -14.12 20.37 -10.11
N GLN A 277 -14.72 19.40 -10.82
CA GLN A 277 -15.21 19.61 -12.19
C GLN A 277 -16.29 20.71 -12.27
N LEU A 278 -17.15 20.87 -11.27
CA LEU A 278 -18.10 22.00 -11.20
C LEU A 278 -17.41 23.38 -11.25
N LEU A 279 -16.14 23.50 -10.85
CA LEU A 279 -15.36 24.74 -10.96
C LEU A 279 -14.98 25.10 -12.41
N ALA A 280 -15.06 24.15 -13.36
CA ALA A 280 -14.79 24.39 -14.77
C ALA A 280 -16.04 24.88 -15.52
N VAL A 281 -17.26 24.52 -15.05
CA VAL A 281 -18.55 24.76 -15.74
C VAL A 281 -18.75 26.23 -16.11
N SER A 282 -18.44 27.18 -15.22
CA SER A 282 -18.30 28.60 -15.60
C SER A 282 -17.58 29.41 -14.54
N LYS A 283 -17.10 30.61 -14.92
CA LYS A 283 -16.54 31.61 -14.00
C LYS A 283 -17.50 31.97 -12.84
N ARG A 284 -18.82 31.97 -13.10
CA ARG A 284 -19.85 32.31 -12.10
C ARG A 284 -20.07 31.17 -11.11
N VAL A 285 -20.11 29.92 -11.58
CA VAL A 285 -20.18 28.72 -10.73
C VAL A 285 -18.90 28.59 -9.90
N ASN A 286 -17.73 28.75 -10.53
CA ASN A 286 -16.43 28.76 -9.84
C ASN A 286 -16.39 29.78 -8.71
N HIS A 287 -16.76 31.04 -8.97
CA HIS A 287 -16.83 32.10 -7.96
C HIS A 287 -17.79 31.74 -6.82
N TYR A 288 -18.99 31.24 -7.14
CA TYR A 288 -19.99 30.85 -6.13
C TYR A 288 -19.46 29.77 -5.18
N LEU A 289 -18.96 28.67 -5.73
CA LEU A 289 -18.43 27.56 -4.96
C LEU A 289 -17.21 28.01 -4.15
N SER A 290 -16.29 28.78 -4.76
CA SER A 290 -15.10 29.34 -4.12
C SER A 290 -15.42 30.16 -2.87
N PHE A 291 -16.40 31.08 -2.94
CA PHE A 291 -16.74 31.96 -1.82
C PHE A 291 -17.65 31.31 -0.77
N LYS A 292 -18.42 30.27 -1.13
CA LYS A 292 -19.36 29.60 -0.21
C LYS A 292 -18.75 28.35 0.44
N TYR A 293 -18.17 27.47 -0.36
CA TYR A 293 -17.79 26.11 0.04
C TYR A 293 -16.28 25.91 0.26
N PHE A 294 -15.41 26.62 -0.47
CA PHE A 294 -13.94 26.60 -0.23
C PHE A 294 -13.52 27.46 0.98
N THR A 295 -14.44 27.65 1.93
CA THR A 295 -14.23 28.42 3.16
C THR A 295 -13.60 27.60 4.29
N ASN A 296 -13.38 26.29 4.11
CA ASN A 296 -12.81 25.38 5.12
C ASN A 296 -11.72 24.49 4.51
N ILE A 297 -10.46 24.82 4.77
CA ILE A 297 -9.31 24.30 4.03
C ILE A 297 -8.32 23.62 4.97
N ARG A 298 -7.69 22.54 4.49
CA ARG A 298 -6.49 21.95 5.10
C ARG A 298 -5.34 22.12 4.11
N LEU A 299 -4.21 22.67 4.54
CA LEU A 299 -3.05 22.90 3.70
C LEU A 299 -1.80 22.30 4.35
N ASP A 300 -1.04 21.54 3.57
CA ASP A 300 0.40 21.48 3.73
C ASP A 300 0.96 22.74 3.06
N ILE A 301 1.64 23.61 3.81
CA ILE A 301 2.10 24.88 3.26
C ILE A 301 3.56 24.74 2.83
N ASN A 302 3.75 24.31 1.60
CA ASN A 302 5.05 24.25 0.92
C ASN A 302 5.14 25.30 -0.21
N TYR A 303 6.25 25.31 -0.96
CA TYR A 303 6.48 26.27 -2.04
C TYR A 303 5.42 26.19 -3.13
N ASP A 304 5.12 24.99 -3.62
CA ASP A 304 4.19 24.76 -4.74
C ASP A 304 2.74 25.04 -4.34
N THR A 305 2.33 24.65 -3.14
CA THR A 305 1.02 25.00 -2.57
C THR A 305 0.87 26.51 -2.46
N TRP A 306 1.93 27.22 -2.04
CA TRP A 306 1.88 28.67 -2.01
C TRP A 306 1.73 29.27 -3.41
N ASN A 307 2.51 28.81 -4.40
CA ASN A 307 2.40 29.27 -5.78
C ASN A 307 0.99 28.99 -6.35
N HIS A 308 0.43 27.81 -6.07
CA HIS A 308 -0.92 27.44 -6.48
C HIS A 308 -1.97 28.38 -5.89
N ILE A 309 -1.91 28.72 -4.60
CA ILE A 309 -2.94 29.58 -3.97
C ILE A 309 -2.82 31.05 -4.42
N ASN A 310 -1.61 31.54 -4.76
CA ASN A 310 -1.46 32.87 -5.36
C ASN A 310 -1.95 32.94 -6.82
N ASN A 311 -2.23 31.80 -7.46
CA ASN A 311 -2.77 31.78 -8.81
C ASN A 311 -4.20 32.34 -8.83
N GLN A 312 -4.48 33.29 -9.72
CA GLN A 312 -5.80 33.89 -9.90
C GLN A 312 -6.91 32.86 -10.21
N TYR A 313 -6.56 31.68 -10.73
CA TYR A 313 -7.49 30.57 -11.01
C TYR A 313 -7.74 29.63 -9.83
N CYS A 314 -7.02 29.76 -8.71
CA CYS A 314 -7.25 28.91 -7.53
C CYS A 314 -8.63 29.17 -6.91
N PRO A 315 -9.46 28.15 -6.60
CA PRO A 315 -10.79 28.34 -5.98
C PRO A 315 -10.71 28.81 -4.51
N ILE A 316 -9.51 28.91 -3.95
CA ILE A 316 -9.28 29.39 -2.59
C ILE A 316 -9.29 30.92 -2.61
N LYS A 317 -10.45 31.52 -2.32
CA LYS A 317 -10.63 33.00 -2.33
C LYS A 317 -10.75 33.63 -0.95
N ALA A 318 -11.58 33.05 -0.07
CA ALA A 318 -11.86 33.59 1.26
C ALA A 318 -11.92 32.46 2.32
N PRO A 319 -10.78 31.86 2.71
CA PRO A 319 -10.75 30.81 3.72
C PRO A 319 -11.21 31.34 5.09
N LYS A 320 -12.39 30.93 5.56
CA LYS A 320 -12.87 31.25 6.91
C LYS A 320 -12.31 30.32 7.99
N LYS A 321 -11.90 29.10 7.59
CA LYS A 321 -11.28 28.09 8.45
C LYS A 321 -10.07 27.51 7.74
N LEU A 322 -8.93 27.49 8.41
CA LEU A 322 -7.66 26.95 7.91
C LEU A 322 -7.07 25.96 8.92
N ALA A 323 -6.69 24.78 8.46
CA ALA A 323 -5.82 23.86 9.19
C ALA A 323 -4.47 23.77 8.49
N ILE A 324 -3.40 24.18 9.16
CA ILE A 324 -2.02 24.02 8.73
C ILE A 324 -1.56 22.64 9.18
N LEU A 325 -1.35 21.72 8.24
CA LEU A 325 -0.99 20.33 8.51
C LEU A 325 0.49 20.20 8.85
N ASN A 326 1.35 20.67 7.95
CA ASN A 326 2.79 20.57 8.03
C ASN A 326 3.46 21.96 8.03
N HIS A 327 4.73 22.01 8.44
CA HIS A 327 5.51 23.23 8.61
C HIS A 327 6.23 23.65 7.33
N CYS A 328 5.86 24.81 6.80
CA CYS A 328 6.75 25.63 5.98
C CYS A 328 8.16 25.64 6.57
N ASP A 329 9.22 25.36 5.81
CA ASP A 329 10.51 25.92 6.22
C ASP A 329 10.35 27.43 6.43
N TYR A 330 10.90 27.98 7.52
CA TYR A 330 10.58 29.32 8.01
C TYR A 330 10.87 30.40 6.96
N THR A 331 11.90 30.17 6.15
CA THR A 331 12.26 30.93 4.94
C THR A 331 11.07 31.14 3.99
N SER A 332 10.27 30.09 3.78
CA SER A 332 9.19 30.06 2.79
C SER A 332 7.91 30.78 3.24
N LEU A 333 7.78 31.09 4.53
CA LEU A 333 6.72 31.96 5.09
C LEU A 333 7.18 33.41 5.28
N THR A 334 8.49 33.67 5.18
CA THR A 334 9.10 35.00 5.33
C THR A 334 9.54 35.66 4.03
N GLY A 335 9.68 34.89 2.93
CA GLY A 335 9.97 35.41 1.59
C GLY A 335 9.08 36.60 1.18
N SER A 336 9.71 37.76 0.94
CA SER A 336 9.11 39.10 1.05
C SER A 336 8.08 39.52 -0.01
N ARG A 337 7.71 38.62 -0.94
CA ARG A 337 6.75 38.91 -2.04
C ARG A 337 5.48 38.05 -2.01
N LYS A 338 5.20 37.40 -0.88
CA LYS A 338 4.10 36.44 -0.72
C LYS A 338 2.80 37.13 -0.27
N ASN A 339 1.75 37.10 -1.10
CA ASN A 339 0.47 37.72 -0.80
C ASN A 339 -0.29 36.93 0.30
N THR A 340 -0.39 37.52 1.49
CA THR A 340 -1.12 36.95 2.64
C THR A 340 -2.55 37.49 2.78
N ALA A 341 -3.00 38.41 1.92
CA ALA A 341 -4.26 39.15 2.12
C ALA A 341 -5.49 38.26 2.21
N MET A 342 -5.55 37.18 1.42
CA MET A 342 -6.60 36.14 1.51
C MET A 342 -6.79 35.57 2.93
N PHE A 343 -5.71 35.41 3.70
CA PHE A 343 -5.75 34.84 5.04
C PHE A 343 -6.30 35.79 6.11
N THR A 344 -6.46 37.08 5.79
CA THR A 344 -7.16 38.04 6.68
C THR A 344 -8.66 37.72 6.84
N SER A 345 -9.19 36.81 6.01
CA SER A 345 -10.56 36.27 6.13
C SER A 345 -10.68 35.04 7.06
N VAL A 346 -9.55 34.51 7.58
CA VAL A 346 -9.56 33.33 8.46
C VAL A 346 -10.06 33.70 9.84
N GLU A 347 -11.25 33.19 10.17
CA GLU A 347 -11.84 33.27 11.50
C GLU A 347 -11.41 32.10 12.40
N LYS A 348 -11.00 30.96 11.82
CA LYS A 348 -10.65 29.74 12.60
C LYS A 348 -9.35 29.11 12.11
N LEU A 349 -8.32 29.10 12.95
CA LEU A 349 -7.01 28.53 12.66
C LEU A 349 -6.78 27.24 13.47
N SER A 350 -6.27 26.19 12.83
CA SER A 350 -5.80 24.96 13.46
C SER A 350 -4.36 24.65 13.04
N LEU A 351 -3.52 24.21 13.98
CA LEU A 351 -2.14 23.79 13.73
C LEU A 351 -1.96 22.28 13.99
N GLY A 352 -1.14 21.62 13.17
CA GLY A 352 -0.87 20.18 13.18
C GLY A 352 0.12 19.67 14.24
N HIS A 353 0.56 18.41 14.08
CA HIS A 353 1.03 17.58 15.20
C HIS A 353 2.54 17.59 15.51
N HIS A 354 3.41 18.16 14.65
CA HIS A 354 4.82 17.75 14.58
C HIS A 354 5.90 18.85 14.77
N TYR A 355 5.59 20.00 15.39
CA TYR A 355 6.46 21.18 15.27
C TYR A 355 6.85 21.92 16.55
N ASN A 356 8.11 22.35 16.60
CA ASN A 356 8.64 23.37 17.50
C ASN A 356 8.37 24.75 16.89
N TYR A 357 7.64 25.61 17.60
CA TYR A 357 7.28 26.93 17.09
C TYR A 357 8.29 27.97 17.58
N THR A 358 9.11 28.51 16.67
CA THR A 358 10.05 29.59 17.02
C THR A 358 9.29 30.88 17.35
N PRO A 359 9.81 31.75 18.24
CA PRO A 359 9.16 33.02 18.57
C PRO A 359 8.96 33.96 17.37
N ALA A 360 9.81 33.82 16.35
CA ALA A 360 9.67 34.56 15.10
C ALA A 360 8.52 34.01 14.23
N TYR A 361 8.32 32.69 14.20
CA TYR A 361 7.19 32.05 13.53
C TYR A 361 5.85 32.37 14.20
N THR A 362 5.78 32.37 15.54
CA THR A 362 4.55 32.76 16.27
C THR A 362 4.18 34.21 16.02
N LYS A 363 5.15 35.14 16.06
CA LYS A 363 4.95 36.56 15.68
C LYS A 363 4.46 36.71 14.23
N LYS A 364 5.01 35.93 13.29
CA LYS A 364 4.56 35.96 11.88
C LYS A 364 3.14 35.38 11.72
N LEU A 365 2.81 34.27 12.37
CA LEU A 365 1.45 33.72 12.40
C LEU A 365 0.44 34.74 12.93
N HIS A 366 0.73 35.40 14.05
CA HIS A 366 -0.14 36.45 14.59
C HIS A 366 -0.41 37.56 13.56
N SER A 367 0.64 38.09 12.92
CA SER A 367 0.51 39.15 11.92
C SER A 367 -0.36 38.79 10.70
N ILE A 368 -0.42 37.50 10.34
CA ILE A 368 -1.25 37.01 9.22
C ILE A 368 -2.69 36.73 9.68
N PHE A 369 -2.84 36.15 10.87
CA PHE A 369 -4.10 35.59 11.37
C PHE A 369 -4.74 36.42 12.50
N TYR A 370 -4.41 37.72 12.62
CA TYR A 370 -4.85 38.61 13.71
C TYR A 370 -6.38 38.71 13.93
N LYS A 371 -7.19 38.31 12.92
CA LYS A 371 -8.66 38.29 12.96
C LYS A 371 -9.29 36.97 13.43
N ILE A 372 -8.50 35.97 13.86
CA ILE A 372 -9.08 34.69 14.30
C ILE A 372 -9.96 34.86 15.55
N LYS A 373 -11.12 34.22 15.46
CA LYS A 373 -12.10 34.02 16.54
C LYS A 373 -11.97 32.63 17.18
N SER A 374 -11.30 31.70 16.51
CA SER A 374 -11.07 30.33 16.99
C SER A 374 -9.65 29.86 16.71
N PHE A 375 -9.01 29.28 17.72
CA PHE A 375 -7.70 28.65 17.62
C PHE A 375 -7.77 27.18 18.04
N THR A 376 -7.01 26.31 17.39
CA THR A 376 -6.92 24.87 17.73
C THR A 376 -5.49 24.38 17.58
N LEU A 377 -4.86 23.99 18.69
CA LEU A 377 -3.51 23.44 18.70
C LEU A 377 -3.58 21.91 18.86
N LYS A 378 -2.94 21.19 17.93
CA LYS A 378 -2.87 19.72 17.95
C LYS A 378 -1.45 19.18 18.13
N SER A 379 -0.54 19.92 18.77
CA SER A 379 0.87 19.50 18.87
C SER A 379 1.10 18.51 20.01
N HIS A 380 1.73 17.36 19.75
CA HIS A 380 2.04 16.37 20.80
C HIS A 380 3.37 16.63 21.51
N ASN A 381 4.34 17.28 20.85
CA ASN A 381 5.73 17.40 21.31
C ASN A 381 6.35 18.79 21.06
N GLY A 382 5.54 19.81 20.80
CA GLY A 382 6.03 21.14 20.43
C GLY A 382 6.14 22.11 21.59
N ARG A 383 7.27 22.82 21.67
CA ARG A 383 7.34 24.10 22.39
C ARG A 383 6.43 25.13 21.70
N PHE A 384 5.35 25.52 22.36
CA PHE A 384 4.42 26.56 21.92
C PHE A 384 4.25 27.60 23.05
N GLN A 385 4.62 28.85 22.78
CA GLN A 385 4.55 29.93 23.77
C GLN A 385 3.10 30.39 23.97
N LEU A 386 2.54 30.15 25.16
CA LEU A 386 1.17 30.57 25.51
C LEU A 386 0.95 32.07 25.31
N GLN A 387 1.98 32.90 25.50
CA GLN A 387 1.95 34.36 25.31
C GLN A 387 1.51 34.80 23.89
N MET A 388 1.52 33.90 22.90
CA MET A 388 0.94 34.15 21.58
C MET A 388 -0.60 34.29 21.62
N ILE A 389 -1.27 33.65 22.59
CA ILE A 389 -2.74 33.55 22.66
C ILE A 389 -3.37 34.91 22.98
N SER A 390 -2.82 35.63 23.96
CA SER A 390 -3.30 36.97 24.37
C SER A 390 -3.11 38.05 23.30
N GLN A 391 -2.31 37.78 22.26
CA GLN A 391 -2.16 38.68 21.11
C GLN A 391 -3.41 38.66 20.20
N PHE A 392 -4.23 37.60 20.24
CA PHE A 392 -5.45 37.47 19.43
C PHE A 392 -6.66 38.12 20.11
N LYS A 393 -6.76 39.45 19.99
CA LYS A 393 -7.82 40.32 20.58
C LYS A 393 -9.27 39.93 20.23
N HIS A 394 -9.51 39.02 19.29
CA HIS A 394 -10.85 38.59 18.84
C HIS A 394 -11.14 37.11 19.14
N LEU A 395 -10.24 36.40 19.84
CA LEU A 395 -10.37 34.98 20.13
C LEU A 395 -11.51 34.72 21.13
N THR A 396 -12.51 33.95 20.70
CA THR A 396 -13.65 33.52 21.54
C THR A 396 -13.78 31.99 21.64
N SER A 397 -12.81 31.25 21.06
CA SER A 397 -12.83 29.79 21.01
C SER A 397 -11.41 29.20 21.01
N LEU A 398 -11.04 28.47 22.06
CA LEU A 398 -9.77 27.77 22.17
C LEU A 398 -9.98 26.25 22.28
N HIS A 399 -9.07 25.47 21.70
CA HIS A 399 -9.09 24.01 21.79
C HIS A 399 -7.67 23.45 21.69
N PHE A 400 -7.16 22.91 22.80
CA PHE A 400 -5.89 22.19 22.86
C PHE A 400 -6.16 20.69 23.03
N THR A 401 -5.59 19.84 22.18
CA THR A 401 -5.71 18.37 22.34
C THR A 401 -4.67 17.77 23.28
N THR A 402 -3.67 18.56 23.66
CA THR A 402 -2.47 18.14 24.38
C THR A 402 -1.83 19.35 25.07
N PRO A 403 -1.20 19.17 26.23
CA PRO A 403 -0.55 20.26 26.95
C PRO A 403 0.72 20.70 26.19
N PRO A 404 0.93 22.01 25.94
CA PRO A 404 2.21 22.49 25.43
C PRO A 404 3.33 22.25 26.46
N GLN A 405 4.51 21.87 25.96
CA GLN A 405 5.70 21.70 26.81
C GLN A 405 6.02 22.97 27.60
N ASP A 406 6.56 22.80 28.81
CA ASP A 406 7.00 23.88 29.71
C ASP A 406 5.88 24.84 30.19
N THR A 407 4.60 24.42 30.10
CA THR A 407 3.43 25.24 30.45
C THR A 407 2.50 24.60 31.48
N ASN A 408 1.77 25.44 32.23
CA ASN A 408 0.80 25.02 33.25
C ASN A 408 -0.58 25.68 32.98
N ARG A 409 -1.67 24.99 33.33
CA ARG A 409 -3.05 25.40 33.03
C ARG A 409 -3.41 26.77 33.62
N GLN A 410 -2.95 27.11 34.83
CA GLN A 410 -3.18 28.45 35.42
C GLN A 410 -2.54 29.56 34.57
N LYS A 411 -1.34 29.34 34.00
CA LYS A 411 -0.70 30.33 33.11
C LYS A 411 -1.51 30.56 31.84
N LEU A 412 -2.24 29.56 31.34
CA LEU A 412 -3.19 29.76 30.24
C LEU A 412 -4.41 30.57 30.70
N LEU A 413 -5.07 30.13 31.78
CA LEU A 413 -6.33 30.74 32.26
C LEU A 413 -6.16 32.23 32.60
N ILE A 414 -4.99 32.65 33.08
CA ILE A 414 -4.67 34.05 33.39
C ILE A 414 -4.57 34.93 32.12
N ILE A 415 -4.21 34.37 30.96
CA ILE A 415 -3.97 35.14 29.71
C ILE A 415 -5.10 35.02 28.68
N LEU A 416 -6.19 34.32 29.00
CA LEU A 416 -7.34 34.26 28.11
C LEU A 416 -8.03 35.63 28.01
N PRO A 417 -8.48 36.05 26.82
CA PRO A 417 -9.33 37.23 26.71
C PRO A 417 -10.72 36.97 27.32
N ALA A 418 -11.39 38.02 27.77
CA ALA A 418 -12.80 37.96 28.16
C ALA A 418 -13.71 37.63 26.95
N GLY A 419 -14.90 37.07 27.20
CA GLY A 419 -15.85 36.70 26.14
C GLY A 419 -15.57 35.35 25.46
N MET A 420 -14.89 34.43 26.16
CA MET A 420 -14.49 33.12 25.65
C MET A 420 -15.65 32.11 25.62
N VAL A 421 -16.44 32.16 24.54
CA VAL A 421 -17.60 31.27 24.29
C VAL A 421 -17.25 29.77 24.27
N LYS A 422 -16.01 29.41 23.92
CA LYS A 422 -15.55 28.01 23.91
C LYS A 422 -14.14 27.85 24.49
N LEU A 423 -13.99 26.93 25.44
CA LEU A 423 -12.70 26.57 26.00
C LEU A 423 -12.59 25.05 26.15
N LEU A 424 -11.79 24.42 25.28
CA LEU A 424 -11.40 23.01 25.43
C LEU A 424 -9.91 22.91 25.78
N LEU A 425 -9.64 22.38 26.97
CA LEU A 425 -8.30 22.12 27.47
C LEU A 425 -7.88 20.68 27.14
N PRO A 426 -6.58 20.32 27.28
CA PRO A 426 -6.13 18.94 27.18
C PRO A 426 -6.74 18.07 28.27
N ASP A 427 -6.99 16.79 27.97
CA ASP A 427 -7.50 15.80 28.92
C ASP A 427 -6.72 15.79 30.25
N GLN A 428 -5.38 15.93 30.18
CA GLN A 428 -4.46 15.95 31.34
C GLN A 428 -4.57 17.20 32.23
N TRP A 429 -5.28 18.25 31.82
CA TRP A 429 -5.49 19.45 32.64
C TRP A 429 -6.84 19.45 33.36
N CYS A 430 -7.76 18.56 32.99
CA CYS A 430 -9.13 18.47 33.49
C CYS A 430 -9.41 17.18 34.30
N THR A 431 -8.38 16.43 34.67
CA THR A 431 -8.47 15.29 35.62
C THR A 431 -8.76 15.73 37.06
N GLU A 432 -8.47 16.99 37.37
CA GLU A 432 -8.75 17.63 38.66
C GLU A 432 -9.74 18.80 38.46
N PRO A 433 -10.49 19.21 39.50
CA PRO A 433 -11.29 20.42 39.47
C PRO A 433 -10.48 21.66 39.03
N ILE A 434 -11.06 22.48 38.17
CA ILE A 434 -10.54 23.81 37.81
C ILE A 434 -11.55 24.85 38.26
N THR A 435 -11.13 25.79 39.10
CA THR A 435 -11.90 27.01 39.38
C THR A 435 -11.63 28.03 38.27
N LEU A 436 -12.68 28.42 37.56
CA LEU A 436 -12.67 29.55 36.63
C LEU A 436 -13.03 30.84 37.38
N LYS A 437 -12.65 31.99 36.81
CA LYS A 437 -13.19 33.30 37.22
C LYS A 437 -14.60 33.47 36.66
N ASP A 438 -15.46 34.22 37.34
CA ASP A 438 -16.86 34.41 36.96
C ASP A 438 -17.04 35.07 35.58
N ASP A 439 -16.18 36.02 35.22
CA ASP A 439 -16.19 36.70 33.91
C ASP A 439 -15.96 35.73 32.75
N LEU A 440 -15.03 34.79 32.94
CA LEU A 440 -14.76 33.70 32.00
C LEU A 440 -15.88 32.66 32.04
N ALA A 441 -16.24 32.17 33.22
CA ALA A 441 -17.19 31.07 33.41
C ALA A 441 -18.59 31.38 32.87
N ASN A 442 -19.08 32.61 33.09
CA ASN A 442 -20.39 33.05 32.59
C ASN A 442 -20.46 33.14 31.06
N THR A 443 -19.33 33.26 30.36
CA THR A 443 -19.31 33.38 28.88
C THR A 443 -19.20 32.04 28.16
N ILE A 444 -18.71 30.98 28.82
CA ILE A 444 -18.46 29.67 28.19
C ILE A 444 -19.78 28.92 27.92
N GLN A 445 -19.97 28.54 26.65
CA GLN A 445 -21.08 27.70 26.19
C GLN A 445 -20.62 26.29 25.77
N VAL A 446 -19.32 26.09 25.54
CA VAL A 446 -18.73 24.82 25.10
C VAL A 446 -17.45 24.53 25.88
N SER A 447 -17.43 23.46 26.68
CA SER A 447 -16.35 23.14 27.62
C SER A 447 -16.08 21.65 27.79
N ASN A 448 -14.92 21.30 28.34
CA ASN A 448 -14.61 20.00 28.95
C ASN A 448 -14.19 20.14 30.43
N ILE A 449 -14.34 21.33 31.02
CA ILE A 449 -13.81 21.66 32.33
C ILE A 449 -14.72 21.13 33.44
N TYR A 450 -14.13 20.39 34.37
CA TYR A 450 -14.78 19.89 35.58
C TYR A 450 -14.53 20.84 36.78
N PRO A 451 -15.52 21.11 37.64
CA PRO A 451 -16.95 20.78 37.52
C PRO A 451 -17.67 21.63 36.46
N PRO A 452 -18.66 21.07 35.74
CA PRO A 452 -19.38 21.82 34.70
C PRO A 452 -20.26 22.94 35.27
N ASN A 453 -20.84 22.76 36.46
CA ASN A 453 -21.87 23.63 37.06
C ASN A 453 -21.42 25.06 37.38
N GLN A 454 -20.12 25.36 37.30
CA GLN A 454 -19.61 26.73 37.39
C GLN A 454 -19.87 27.58 36.12
N MET A 455 -20.24 26.96 34.99
CA MET A 455 -20.45 27.62 33.70
C MET A 455 -21.96 27.64 33.36
N PRO A 456 -22.77 28.56 33.91
CA PRO A 456 -24.24 28.50 33.81
C PRO A 456 -24.77 28.51 32.36
N ASN A 457 -24.02 29.11 31.43
CA ASN A 457 -24.36 29.16 30.00
C ASN A 457 -23.87 27.94 29.18
N LEU A 458 -23.30 26.91 29.82
CA LEU A 458 -22.80 25.70 29.18
C LEU A 458 -23.93 24.91 28.49
N ARG A 459 -23.82 24.75 27.16
CA ARG A 459 -24.77 24.01 26.31
C ARG A 459 -24.16 22.75 25.69
N THR A 460 -22.84 22.69 25.53
CA THR A 460 -22.14 21.53 24.99
C THR A 460 -20.98 21.12 25.88
N PHE A 461 -21.07 19.94 26.49
CA PHE A 461 -19.96 19.37 27.25
C PHE A 461 -19.19 18.32 26.43
N HIS A 462 -17.87 18.32 26.59
CA HIS A 462 -16.93 17.41 25.95
C HIS A 462 -16.35 16.44 27.01
N VAL A 463 -16.74 15.16 26.93
CA VAL A 463 -16.30 14.08 27.83
C VAL A 463 -14.95 13.54 27.39
N LEU A 464 -14.00 13.56 28.32
CA LEU A 464 -12.58 13.27 28.10
C LEU A 464 -12.26 11.78 28.23
N LYS A 465 -11.12 11.36 27.66
CA LYS A 465 -10.67 9.96 27.70
C LYS A 465 -9.96 9.58 29.01
N SER A 466 -9.43 10.54 29.77
CA SER A 466 -8.75 10.27 31.05
C SER A 466 -9.60 10.59 32.30
N SER A 467 -10.92 10.71 32.17
CA SER A 467 -11.82 10.95 33.30
C SER A 467 -12.14 9.62 34.00
N PRO A 468 -11.68 9.38 35.25
CA PRO A 468 -11.96 8.13 35.95
C PRO A 468 -13.43 8.08 36.34
N THR A 469 -14.15 7.06 35.85
CA THR A 469 -15.55 6.71 36.19
C THR A 469 -16.48 7.90 36.41
N ILE A 470 -17.11 8.35 35.32
CA ILE A 470 -18.15 9.38 35.36
C ILE A 470 -19.31 8.91 36.24
N SER A 471 -19.34 9.37 37.49
CA SER A 471 -20.49 9.21 38.37
C SER A 471 -21.73 9.87 37.75
N SER A 472 -22.92 9.32 38.01
CA SER A 472 -24.19 9.97 37.65
C SER A 472 -24.37 11.32 38.34
N SER A 473 -23.74 11.54 39.49
CA SER A 473 -23.71 12.84 40.17
C SER A 473 -22.85 13.91 39.47
N LEU A 474 -22.09 13.56 38.43
CA LEU A 474 -21.15 14.46 37.74
C LEU A 474 -21.82 15.35 36.68
N PHE A 475 -23.07 15.06 36.30
CA PHE A 475 -23.70 15.57 35.08
C PHE A 475 -25.08 16.24 35.26
N ASP A 476 -25.46 16.58 36.50
CA ASP A 476 -26.66 17.36 36.75
C ASP A 476 -26.45 18.85 36.39
N HIS A 477 -26.47 19.13 35.09
CA HIS A 477 -26.30 20.47 34.52
C HIS A 477 -27.48 20.81 33.60
N PRO A 478 -28.46 21.63 34.04
CA PRO A 478 -29.77 21.74 33.39
C PRO A 478 -29.72 22.27 31.94
N ASN A 479 -28.69 23.05 31.60
CA ASN A 479 -28.54 23.68 30.27
C ASN A 479 -27.75 22.84 29.24
N VAL A 480 -27.16 21.69 29.61
CA VAL A 480 -26.36 20.87 28.67
C VAL A 480 -27.26 20.06 27.76
N THR A 481 -27.58 20.60 26.58
CA THR A 481 -28.34 19.89 25.54
C THR A 481 -27.46 19.00 24.64
N LYS A 482 -26.12 19.07 24.75
CA LYS A 482 -25.22 18.32 23.87
C LYS A 482 -24.02 17.71 24.61
N LEU A 483 -23.81 16.41 24.41
CA LEU A 483 -22.66 15.68 24.94
C LEU A 483 -21.77 15.19 23.80
N VAL A 484 -20.46 15.39 23.89
CA VAL A 484 -19.46 14.95 22.90
C VAL A 484 -18.42 14.07 23.56
N VAL A 485 -18.37 12.78 23.22
CA VAL A 485 -17.60 11.75 23.95
C VAL A 485 -16.37 11.32 23.17
N TYR A 486 -15.22 11.22 23.84
CA TYR A 486 -13.94 10.85 23.24
C TYR A 486 -13.36 9.52 23.79
N HIS A 487 -14.03 8.90 24.76
CA HIS A 487 -13.60 7.66 25.41
C HIS A 487 -14.30 6.43 24.79
N ASP A 488 -13.50 5.40 24.54
CA ASP A 488 -13.87 4.05 24.11
C ASP A 488 -14.56 3.20 25.20
N GLN A 489 -14.17 3.34 26.47
CA GLN A 489 -14.72 2.56 27.60
C GLN A 489 -15.96 3.23 28.23
N PHE A 490 -16.83 3.81 27.40
CA PHE A 490 -17.95 4.65 27.83
C PHE A 490 -19.09 3.83 28.48
N GLN A 491 -19.11 3.74 29.81
CA GLN A 491 -20.18 3.07 30.57
C GLN A 491 -21.46 3.93 30.63
N SER A 492 -22.63 3.30 30.48
CA SER A 492 -23.90 3.97 30.19
C SER A 492 -24.82 4.26 31.37
N SER A 493 -24.61 3.56 32.48
CA SER A 493 -25.45 3.55 33.69
C SER A 493 -25.75 4.95 34.27
N HIS A 494 -24.99 5.96 33.83
CA HIS A 494 -25.02 7.33 34.31
C HIS A 494 -25.65 8.32 33.32
N ILE A 495 -26.19 7.86 32.17
CA ILE A 495 -26.68 8.71 31.06
C ILE A 495 -28.20 8.66 30.89
N ALA A 496 -28.86 7.56 31.28
CA ALA A 496 -30.30 7.37 31.04
C ALA A 496 -31.21 8.44 31.69
N THR A 497 -30.69 9.19 32.67
CA THR A 497 -31.35 10.32 33.33
C THR A 497 -31.12 11.68 32.64
N LEU A 498 -30.19 11.79 31.69
CA LEU A 498 -29.75 13.07 31.14
C LEU A 498 -30.62 13.51 29.95
N ASN A 499 -31.26 14.67 30.10
CA ASN A 499 -32.11 15.29 29.07
C ASN A 499 -31.30 16.00 27.96
N ILE A 500 -30.40 15.27 27.30
CA ILE A 500 -29.59 15.77 26.19
C ILE A 500 -30.36 15.71 24.86
N ASP A 501 -30.31 16.77 24.04
CA ASP A 501 -30.82 16.75 22.66
C ASP A 501 -29.90 15.96 21.71
N THR A 502 -28.58 16.01 21.92
CA THR A 502 -27.60 15.39 21.02
C THR A 502 -26.48 14.68 21.76
N LEU A 503 -26.37 13.35 21.56
CA LEU A 503 -25.17 12.59 21.89
C LEU A 503 -24.28 12.47 20.65
N LYS A 504 -22.99 12.75 20.80
CA LYS A 504 -22.01 12.58 19.72
C LYS A 504 -20.78 11.79 20.20
N LEU A 505 -20.66 10.55 19.73
CA LEU A 505 -19.47 9.73 19.96
C LEU A 505 -18.40 10.10 18.92
N ASN A 506 -17.23 10.53 19.39
CA ASN A 506 -16.11 11.07 18.59
C ASN A 506 -14.80 10.29 18.80
N PHE A 507 -14.87 9.08 19.34
CA PHE A 507 -13.85 8.05 19.13
C PHE A 507 -14.18 7.26 17.85
N LEU A 508 -13.27 6.40 17.38
CA LEU A 508 -13.59 5.49 16.27
C LEU A 508 -14.38 4.30 16.84
N VAL A 509 -15.69 4.27 16.59
CA VAL A 509 -16.56 3.21 17.13
C VAL A 509 -16.64 2.02 16.18
N ASP A 510 -16.42 0.83 16.72
CA ASP A 510 -16.81 -0.41 16.06
C ASP A 510 -18.31 -0.67 16.32
N PHE A 511 -19.11 -0.79 15.26
CA PHE A 511 -20.54 -1.06 15.39
C PHE A 511 -20.82 -2.43 16.00
N GLU A 512 -19.91 -3.41 15.88
CA GLU A 512 -20.06 -4.67 16.62
C GLU A 512 -19.96 -4.47 18.13
N PHE A 513 -19.06 -3.59 18.59
CA PHE A 513 -18.92 -3.32 20.01
C PHE A 513 -20.20 -2.66 20.54
N ILE A 514 -20.75 -1.68 19.82
CA ILE A 514 -22.08 -1.10 20.11
C ILE A 514 -23.15 -2.19 20.22
N ILE A 515 -23.31 -3.05 19.21
CA ILE A 515 -24.39 -4.06 19.17
C ILE A 515 -24.23 -5.09 20.31
N LYS A 516 -22.99 -5.46 20.64
CA LYS A 516 -22.67 -6.39 21.75
C LYS A 516 -22.82 -5.73 23.13
N THR A 517 -22.78 -4.40 23.20
CA THR A 517 -22.98 -3.61 24.43
C THR A 517 -24.28 -2.80 24.35
N SER A 518 -25.35 -3.39 23.83
CA SER A 518 -26.63 -2.71 23.55
C SER A 518 -27.24 -1.98 24.76
N SER A 519 -27.02 -2.50 25.97
CA SER A 519 -27.33 -1.86 27.26
C SER A 519 -26.61 -0.52 27.49
N ILE A 520 -25.75 -0.08 26.55
CA ILE A 520 -25.20 1.27 26.50
C ILE A 520 -26.21 2.31 26.00
N PHE A 521 -27.19 1.88 25.20
CA PHE A 521 -28.16 2.75 24.54
C PHE A 521 -29.60 2.51 24.98
N ASP A 522 -29.87 1.40 25.69
CA ASP A 522 -31.11 1.19 26.42
C ASP A 522 -31.33 2.35 27.43
N GLY A 523 -32.47 3.05 27.30
CA GLY A 523 -32.77 4.25 28.09
C GLY A 523 -32.18 5.57 27.57
N LEU A 524 -31.35 5.58 26.51
CA LEU A 524 -30.84 6.83 25.93
C LEU A 524 -32.00 7.65 25.31
N ASN A 525 -32.17 8.91 25.76
CA ASN A 525 -33.22 9.80 25.25
C ASN A 525 -32.76 10.93 24.32
N ALA A 526 -31.54 10.83 23.78
CA ALA A 526 -31.00 11.83 22.86
C ALA A 526 -31.83 11.92 21.57
N LYS A 527 -32.33 13.12 21.22
CA LYS A 527 -33.10 13.35 19.97
C LYS A 527 -32.25 13.08 18.71
N GLN A 528 -30.94 13.34 18.78
CA GLN A 528 -29.98 13.00 17.73
C GLN A 528 -28.79 12.22 18.29
N LEU A 529 -28.41 11.14 17.60
CA LEU A 529 -27.18 10.40 17.84
C LEU A 529 -26.25 10.57 16.64
N ILE A 530 -25.01 11.01 16.89
CA ILE A 530 -23.96 11.15 15.87
C ILE A 530 -22.81 10.22 16.25
N LEU A 531 -22.57 9.21 15.43
CA LEU A 531 -21.44 8.30 15.61
C LEU A 531 -20.27 8.75 14.73
N LEU A 532 -19.05 8.36 15.09
CA LEU A 532 -17.85 8.49 14.27
C LEU A 532 -17.26 7.10 14.06
N SER A 533 -17.09 6.68 12.81
CA SER A 533 -16.50 5.38 12.53
C SER A 533 -15.53 5.44 11.34
N ASN A 534 -14.59 4.49 11.37
CA ASN A 534 -13.72 4.14 10.26
C ASN A 534 -14.23 2.90 9.50
N ARG A 535 -15.51 2.54 9.65
CA ARG A 535 -16.20 1.54 8.82
C ARG A 535 -17.50 2.12 8.27
N ASP A 536 -17.92 1.61 7.12
CA ASP A 536 -19.27 1.82 6.60
C ASP A 536 -20.30 1.06 7.46
N ILE A 537 -21.55 1.51 7.42
CA ILE A 537 -22.63 1.00 8.27
C ILE A 537 -23.30 -0.25 7.66
N THR A 538 -23.89 -1.12 8.50
CA THR A 538 -24.66 -2.30 8.06
C THR A 538 -26.15 -2.19 8.34
N ASP A 539 -26.95 -2.97 7.60
CA ASP A 539 -28.36 -3.23 7.87
C ASP A 539 -28.64 -3.63 9.33
N LYS A 540 -27.84 -4.57 9.90
CA LYS A 540 -27.93 -5.00 11.31
C LYS A 540 -27.64 -3.85 12.28
N THR A 541 -26.71 -2.96 11.95
CA THR A 541 -26.44 -1.76 12.76
C THR A 541 -27.62 -0.80 12.73
N ILE A 542 -28.23 -0.59 11.54
CA ILE A 542 -29.40 0.27 11.41
C ILE A 542 -30.60 -0.34 12.14
N ASN A 543 -30.91 -1.62 11.90
CA ASN A 543 -32.00 -2.34 12.57
C ASN A 543 -31.80 -2.41 14.10
N HIS A 544 -30.56 -2.48 14.58
CA HIS A 544 -30.27 -2.40 16.02
C HIS A 544 -30.65 -1.03 16.61
N PHE A 545 -30.17 0.08 16.02
CA PHE A 545 -30.56 1.42 16.46
C PHE A 545 -32.06 1.69 16.29
N LYS A 546 -32.68 1.11 15.25
CA LYS A 546 -34.11 1.20 14.98
C LYS A 546 -34.97 0.55 16.07
N LYS A 547 -34.50 -0.54 16.69
CA LYS A 547 -35.13 -1.16 17.89
C LYS A 547 -35.05 -0.25 19.13
N LEU A 548 -34.05 0.62 19.18
CA LEU A 548 -33.88 1.66 20.20
C LEU A 548 -34.64 2.96 19.85
N GLY A 549 -35.48 2.95 18.80
CA GLY A 549 -36.26 4.10 18.34
C GLY A 549 -35.48 5.12 17.49
N TYR A 550 -34.32 4.75 16.94
CA TYR A 550 -33.46 5.64 16.14
C TYR A 550 -33.49 5.32 14.64
N GLU A 551 -33.90 6.29 13.83
CA GLU A 551 -33.89 6.19 12.37
C GLU A 551 -32.57 6.73 11.79
N TYR A 552 -31.90 5.94 10.93
CA TYR A 552 -30.67 6.32 10.24
C TYR A 552 -30.96 7.32 9.10
N LYS A 553 -30.27 8.47 9.10
CA LYS A 553 -30.41 9.55 8.12
C LYS A 553 -29.23 9.68 7.15
N GLY A 554 -28.37 8.66 7.08
CA GLY A 554 -27.14 8.68 6.28
C GLY A 554 -25.88 9.06 7.07
N ALA A 555 -24.72 8.92 6.42
CA ALA A 555 -23.41 9.18 7.00
C ALA A 555 -22.67 10.31 6.28
N ILE A 556 -22.15 11.26 7.06
CA ILE A 556 -21.41 12.42 6.54
C ILE A 556 -19.90 12.14 6.51
N PHE A 557 -19.26 12.42 5.39
CA PHE A 557 -17.80 12.30 5.23
C PHE A 557 -17.10 13.46 5.95
N LYS A 558 -16.20 13.15 6.90
CA LYS A 558 -15.37 14.18 7.58
C LYS A 558 -13.92 14.16 7.13
N GLU A 559 -13.40 12.98 6.82
CA GLU A 559 -12.06 12.69 6.29
C GLU A 559 -12.20 11.44 5.39
N ALA A 560 -11.22 11.14 4.52
CA ALA A 560 -11.30 10.05 3.55
C ALA A 560 -11.86 8.73 4.12
N LEU A 561 -11.38 8.36 5.32
CA LEU A 561 -11.74 7.13 6.02
C LEU A 561 -12.84 7.30 7.07
N LYS A 562 -13.20 8.54 7.45
CA LYS A 562 -14.06 8.82 8.61
C LYS A 562 -15.46 9.20 8.19
N ARG A 563 -16.37 8.24 8.35
CA ARG A 563 -17.82 8.40 8.22
C ARG A 563 -18.38 8.92 9.55
N GLN A 564 -19.41 9.76 9.51
CA GLN A 564 -20.24 10.07 10.67
C GLN A 564 -21.70 9.72 10.39
N PRO A 565 -22.16 8.49 10.73
CA PRO A 565 -23.57 8.15 10.74
C PRO A 565 -24.39 9.08 11.65
N HIS A 566 -25.46 9.63 11.10
CA HIS A 566 -26.46 10.38 11.83
C HIS A 566 -27.71 9.53 12.03
N PHE A 567 -28.22 9.51 13.26
CA PHE A 567 -29.52 8.93 13.59
C PHE A 567 -30.36 9.98 14.31
N ILE A 568 -31.68 9.94 14.10
CA ILE A 568 -32.67 10.80 14.76
C ILE A 568 -33.66 9.90 15.49
N LYS A 569 -33.99 10.23 16.75
CA LYS A 569 -34.97 9.46 17.52
C LYS A 569 -36.38 9.76 16.98
N THR A 570 -37.12 8.72 16.61
CA THR A 570 -38.46 8.81 16.01
C THR A 570 -39.51 8.26 16.96
N SER A 571 -40.60 9.00 17.16
CA SER A 571 -41.76 8.55 17.93
C SER A 571 -42.56 7.45 17.23
N THR A 572 -42.48 7.37 15.89
CA THR A 572 -43.14 6.35 15.08
C THR A 572 -42.19 5.19 14.76
N PRO A 573 -42.53 3.93 15.12
CA PRO A 573 -41.71 2.78 14.76
C PRO A 573 -41.85 2.47 13.27
N THR A 574 -40.79 2.72 12.51
CA THR A 574 -40.73 2.33 11.09
C THR A 574 -40.42 0.84 10.97
N SER A 575 -41.06 0.11 10.05
CA SER A 575 -40.83 -1.33 9.80
C SER A 575 -39.35 -1.67 9.58
N GLU A 576 -38.82 -2.75 10.20
CA GLU A 576 -37.42 -3.18 10.06
C GLU A 576 -36.99 -3.32 8.59
N ILE A 577 -35.70 -3.05 8.31
CA ILE A 577 -35.12 -3.34 7.00
C ILE A 577 -35.10 -4.86 6.85
N LYS A 578 -35.99 -5.39 6.01
CA LYS A 578 -35.92 -6.78 5.56
C LYS A 578 -34.70 -6.91 4.67
N THR A 579 -33.59 -7.40 5.22
CA THR A 579 -32.47 -7.89 4.42
C THR A 579 -33.04 -8.91 3.43
N PRO A 580 -32.83 -8.77 2.11
CA PRO A 580 -33.24 -9.81 1.18
C PRO A 580 -32.48 -11.08 1.58
N THR A 581 -33.21 -12.18 1.82
CA THR A 581 -32.57 -13.46 2.10
C THR A 581 -31.69 -13.78 0.91
N ILE A 582 -30.37 -13.64 1.09
CA ILE A 582 -29.40 -14.05 0.09
C ILE A 582 -29.61 -15.56 -0.03
N GLN A 583 -30.23 -16.02 -1.12
CA GLN A 583 -30.17 -17.42 -1.50
C GLN A 583 -28.69 -17.75 -1.46
N GLU A 584 -28.28 -18.71 -0.62
CA GLU A 584 -26.86 -18.98 -0.43
C GLU A 584 -26.25 -19.12 -1.82
N ILE A 585 -25.31 -18.23 -2.15
CA ILE A 585 -24.48 -18.41 -3.31
C ILE A 585 -23.69 -19.65 -2.95
N VAL A 586 -24.21 -20.81 -3.38
CA VAL A 586 -23.55 -22.09 -3.28
C VAL A 586 -22.34 -21.93 -4.16
N VAL A 587 -21.25 -21.44 -3.55
CA VAL A 587 -19.90 -21.54 -4.07
C VAL A 587 -19.73 -23.02 -4.27
N VAL A 588 -19.91 -23.47 -5.52
CA VAL A 588 -19.94 -24.87 -5.88
C VAL A 588 -18.52 -25.38 -5.68
N SER A 589 -18.27 -25.76 -4.43
CA SER A 589 -17.13 -26.58 -4.05
C SER A 589 -17.15 -27.77 -5.03
N PRO A 590 -16.04 -28.08 -5.71
CA PRO A 590 -16.00 -29.18 -6.67
C PRO A 590 -15.98 -30.56 -5.96
N THR A 591 -16.83 -30.71 -4.96
CA THR A 591 -17.33 -31.95 -4.34
C THR A 591 -18.41 -32.62 -5.19
N ALA A 592 -18.53 -32.23 -6.46
CA ALA A 592 -18.94 -33.14 -7.52
C ALA A 592 -17.89 -34.26 -7.66
N THR A 593 -17.87 -35.15 -6.66
CA THR A 593 -17.32 -36.49 -6.79
C THR A 593 -18.17 -37.18 -7.85
N THR A 594 -17.82 -36.98 -9.12
CA THR A 594 -18.44 -37.67 -10.24
C THR A 594 -18.29 -39.15 -9.94
N THR A 595 -19.37 -39.78 -9.48
CA THR A 595 -19.42 -41.21 -9.26
C THR A 595 -19.36 -41.83 -10.64
N ILE A 596 -18.15 -42.10 -11.12
CA ILE A 596 -17.90 -42.80 -12.37
C ILE A 596 -18.41 -44.21 -12.14
N THR A 597 -19.69 -44.41 -12.45
CA THR A 597 -20.31 -45.72 -12.54
C THR A 597 -19.48 -46.48 -13.55
N MET A 598 -18.61 -47.37 -13.08
CA MET A 598 -17.74 -48.14 -13.96
C MET A 598 -18.62 -49.13 -14.71
N VAL A 599 -19.12 -48.68 -15.87
CA VAL A 599 -19.81 -49.51 -16.85
C VAL A 599 -18.83 -50.61 -17.22
N ASN A 600 -19.10 -51.81 -16.73
CA ASN A 600 -18.16 -52.92 -16.71
C ASN A 600 -18.12 -53.62 -18.09
N ASN A 601 -17.89 -52.82 -19.13
CA ASN A 601 -17.73 -53.27 -20.50
C ASN A 601 -16.38 -53.95 -20.64
N ASN A 602 -16.40 -55.28 -20.68
CA ASN A 602 -15.31 -56.09 -21.19
C ASN A 602 -14.94 -55.63 -22.61
N ASN A 603 -13.86 -54.87 -22.76
CA ASN A 603 -13.05 -54.78 -23.97
C ASN A 603 -11.77 -53.98 -23.75
N ASN A 604 -10.64 -54.69 -23.68
CA ASN A 604 -9.33 -54.33 -24.24
C ASN A 604 -8.90 -52.84 -24.25
N ASN A 605 -9.13 -52.09 -23.16
CA ASN A 605 -8.50 -50.77 -23.00
C ASN A 605 -6.97 -50.95 -22.96
N PRO A 606 -6.20 -50.39 -23.91
CA PRO A 606 -4.76 -50.60 -23.95
C PRO A 606 -4.09 -49.78 -22.84
N THR A 607 -3.88 -50.41 -21.69
CA THR A 607 -3.08 -49.83 -20.61
C THR A 607 -1.71 -49.44 -21.15
N LEU A 608 -1.38 -48.14 -21.10
CA LEU A 608 -0.11 -47.61 -21.61
C LEU A 608 1.05 -48.46 -21.10
N PRO A 609 2.00 -48.90 -21.97
CA PRO A 609 3.15 -49.68 -21.54
C PRO A 609 3.86 -48.98 -20.39
N PHE A 610 4.17 -49.70 -19.31
CA PHE A 610 4.61 -49.07 -18.05
C PHE A 610 5.83 -48.14 -18.20
N ILE A 611 6.71 -48.39 -19.18
CA ILE A 611 7.84 -47.50 -19.50
C ILE A 611 7.40 -46.11 -20.00
N VAL A 612 6.21 -45.99 -20.61
CA VAL A 612 5.56 -44.71 -20.97
C VAL A 612 5.00 -44.05 -19.71
N ILE A 613 4.35 -44.80 -18.82
CA ILE A 613 3.85 -44.28 -17.54
C ILE A 613 5.02 -43.77 -16.67
N GLU A 614 6.11 -44.54 -16.57
CA GLU A 614 7.35 -44.17 -15.88
C GLU A 614 7.96 -42.89 -16.47
N LYS A 615 7.99 -42.76 -17.81
CA LYS A 615 8.41 -41.50 -18.48
C LYS A 615 7.48 -40.33 -18.11
N ILE A 616 6.16 -40.49 -18.20
CA ILE A 616 5.18 -39.45 -17.84
C ILE A 616 5.37 -39.02 -16.39
N VAL A 617 5.44 -39.96 -15.45
CA VAL A 617 5.69 -39.69 -14.03
C VAL A 617 7.05 -39.00 -13.83
N GLY A 618 8.09 -39.42 -14.54
CA GLY A 618 9.40 -38.77 -14.54
C GLY A 618 9.40 -37.33 -15.06
N TYR A 619 8.63 -37.05 -16.11
CA TYR A 619 8.41 -35.68 -16.61
C TYR A 619 7.62 -34.84 -15.60
N SER A 620 6.44 -35.30 -15.17
CA SER A 620 5.61 -34.59 -14.18
C SER A 620 6.39 -34.30 -12.89
N TRP A 621 7.15 -35.26 -12.37
CA TRP A 621 7.95 -35.08 -11.15
C TRP A 621 8.93 -33.91 -11.25
N ASN A 622 9.50 -33.65 -12.44
CA ASN A 622 10.51 -32.62 -12.67
C ASN A 622 9.97 -31.34 -13.35
N GLY A 623 8.76 -31.40 -13.94
CA GLY A 623 8.20 -30.39 -14.84
C GLY A 623 7.54 -29.18 -14.18
N TYR A 624 7.35 -29.16 -12.86
CA TYR A 624 6.71 -28.04 -12.16
C TYR A 624 7.60 -26.78 -12.12
N TYR A 625 7.44 -25.89 -13.11
CA TYR A 625 7.88 -24.49 -13.07
C TYR A 625 6.70 -23.53 -13.32
N CYS A 626 6.71 -22.38 -12.66
CA CYS A 626 5.69 -21.35 -12.83
C CYS A 626 6.09 -20.39 -13.95
N THR A 627 5.22 -20.22 -14.95
CA THR A 627 5.39 -19.28 -16.07
C THR A 627 4.92 -17.85 -15.77
N CYS A 628 4.11 -17.64 -14.73
CA CYS A 628 3.67 -16.29 -14.33
C CYS A 628 4.89 -15.42 -13.97
N ALA A 629 5.03 -14.27 -14.62
CA ALA A 629 5.97 -13.21 -14.25
C ALA A 629 5.43 -12.26 -13.16
N ASN A 630 4.12 -12.32 -12.87
CA ASN A 630 3.45 -11.34 -12.00
C ASN A 630 3.73 -11.58 -10.50
N ASP A 631 4.73 -10.87 -10.00
CA ASP A 631 4.84 -10.42 -8.60
C ASP A 631 5.35 -8.96 -8.56
N GLU A 632 4.67 -8.06 -9.30
CA GLU A 632 4.97 -6.61 -9.41
C GLU A 632 4.69 -5.81 -8.10
N ARG A 633 4.96 -6.36 -6.92
CA ARG A 633 4.56 -5.76 -5.63
C ARG A 633 5.36 -4.52 -5.21
N HIS A 634 6.27 -4.01 -6.05
CA HIS A 634 7.36 -3.13 -5.60
C HIS A 634 7.57 -1.84 -6.43
N GLN A 635 6.90 -1.64 -7.57
CA GLN A 635 6.91 -0.33 -8.22
C GLN A 635 5.86 0.58 -7.56
N HIS A 636 6.32 1.40 -6.61
CA HIS A 636 5.62 2.43 -5.83
C HIS A 636 4.09 2.48 -5.95
N PHE A 637 3.40 2.12 -4.86
CA PHE A 637 1.94 2.05 -4.59
C PHE A 637 1.00 3.10 -5.21
N ASN A 638 1.02 3.22 -6.53
CA ASN A 638 -0.03 3.85 -7.31
C ASN A 638 -1.06 2.75 -7.57
N PHE A 639 -2.13 2.75 -6.78
CA PHE A 639 -3.27 1.85 -6.91
C PHE A 639 -4.49 2.40 -7.70
N PRO A 640 -4.38 3.33 -8.70
CA PRO A 640 -5.58 3.83 -9.39
C PRO A 640 -6.24 2.79 -10.31
N ASN A 641 -5.75 1.54 -10.34
CA ASN A 641 -6.37 0.45 -11.07
C ASN A 641 -6.07 -0.95 -10.46
N TYR A 642 -6.30 -1.10 -9.14
CA TYR A 642 -6.10 -2.40 -8.49
C TYR A 642 -7.08 -3.47 -9.01
N ILE A 643 -8.26 -3.08 -9.54
CA ILE A 643 -9.20 -3.99 -10.19
C ILE A 643 -8.59 -4.61 -11.46
N ASN A 644 -8.08 -3.82 -12.41
CA ASN A 644 -7.48 -4.42 -13.61
C ASN A 644 -6.12 -5.09 -13.32
N GLN A 645 -5.40 -4.68 -12.26
CA GLN A 645 -4.28 -5.48 -11.73
C GLN A 645 -4.74 -6.85 -11.23
N SER A 646 -5.87 -6.93 -10.52
CA SER A 646 -6.51 -8.20 -10.10
C SER A 646 -6.89 -9.05 -11.31
N ARG A 647 -7.61 -8.47 -12.29
CA ARG A 647 -8.03 -9.16 -13.53
C ARG A 647 -6.85 -9.67 -14.34
N ARG A 648 -5.80 -8.85 -14.53
CA ARG A 648 -4.54 -9.25 -15.19
C ARG A 648 -3.83 -10.36 -14.42
N PHE A 649 -3.70 -10.24 -13.09
CA PHE A 649 -3.14 -11.30 -12.24
C PHE A 649 -3.89 -12.62 -12.41
N LEU A 650 -5.22 -12.60 -12.36
CA LEU A 650 -6.06 -13.78 -12.51
C LEU A 650 -5.92 -14.40 -13.92
N LYS A 651 -5.93 -13.61 -14.99
CA LYS A 651 -5.67 -14.10 -16.37
C LYS A 651 -4.27 -14.73 -16.49
N THR A 652 -3.24 -14.10 -15.93
CA THR A 652 -1.88 -14.66 -15.90
C THR A 652 -1.74 -15.92 -15.02
N LYS A 653 -2.61 -16.11 -14.01
CA LYS A 653 -2.66 -17.33 -13.19
C LYS A 653 -3.47 -18.45 -13.88
N SER A 654 -4.61 -18.15 -14.49
CA SER A 654 -5.44 -19.15 -15.19
C SER A 654 -4.76 -19.72 -16.45
N MET A 655 -3.84 -18.98 -17.07
CA MET A 655 -3.01 -19.47 -18.18
C MET A 655 -1.79 -20.31 -17.73
N CYS A 656 -1.50 -20.42 -16.43
CA CYS A 656 -0.29 -21.08 -15.94
C CYS A 656 -0.57 -22.54 -15.51
N PRO A 657 0.17 -23.55 -16.04
CA PRO A 657 -0.06 -24.96 -15.70
C PRO A 657 0.05 -25.33 -14.21
N ILE A 658 0.64 -24.47 -13.38
CA ILE A 658 0.73 -24.64 -11.92
C ILE A 658 -0.45 -24.02 -11.17
N HIS A 659 -1.19 -23.09 -11.78
CA HIS A 659 -2.20 -22.27 -11.10
C HIS A 659 -3.60 -22.38 -11.72
N LYS A 660 -3.72 -22.88 -12.95
CA LYS A 660 -4.95 -22.89 -13.74
C LYS A 660 -6.11 -23.66 -13.10
N ASP A 661 -5.82 -24.77 -12.44
CA ASP A 661 -6.81 -25.68 -11.85
C ASP A 661 -7.16 -25.32 -10.38
N HIS A 662 -6.67 -24.18 -9.88
CA HIS A 662 -6.81 -23.77 -8.48
C HIS A 662 -7.75 -22.57 -8.32
N VAL A 663 -8.78 -22.73 -7.47
CA VAL A 663 -9.64 -21.63 -7.03
C VAL A 663 -8.81 -20.56 -6.29
N PRO A 664 -8.99 -19.26 -6.59
CA PRO A 664 -8.35 -18.18 -5.86
C PRO A 664 -8.70 -18.20 -4.36
N SER A 665 -7.69 -18.19 -3.50
CA SER A 665 -7.81 -18.01 -2.05
C SER A 665 -6.48 -17.49 -1.50
N PHE A 666 -6.50 -16.78 -0.36
CA PHE A 666 -5.31 -16.31 0.38
C PHE A 666 -4.13 -17.31 0.45
N THR A 667 -4.45 -18.62 0.52
CA THR A 667 -3.44 -19.68 0.64
C THR A 667 -3.03 -20.29 -0.69
N THR A 668 -3.81 -20.10 -1.76
CA THR A 668 -3.59 -20.71 -3.07
C THR A 668 -2.25 -20.25 -3.63
N TYR A 669 -2.04 -18.95 -3.83
CA TYR A 669 -0.87 -18.46 -4.55
C TYR A 669 0.38 -18.21 -3.69
N ARG A 670 0.38 -18.66 -2.42
CA ARG A 670 1.52 -18.49 -1.50
C ARG A 670 2.56 -19.59 -1.73
N GLY A 671 3.84 -19.21 -1.94
CA GLY A 671 4.88 -20.12 -2.43
C GLY A 671 5.10 -21.40 -1.60
N GLU A 672 4.99 -21.33 -0.28
CA GLU A 672 5.08 -22.52 0.59
C GLU A 672 3.89 -23.48 0.43
N SER A 673 2.69 -22.94 0.18
CA SER A 673 1.48 -23.72 -0.08
C SER A 673 1.63 -24.50 -1.39
N MET A 674 2.05 -23.82 -2.47
CA MET A 674 2.25 -24.46 -3.77
C MET A 674 3.30 -25.58 -3.73
N VAL A 675 4.43 -25.40 -3.03
CA VAL A 675 5.43 -26.48 -2.91
C VAL A 675 4.88 -27.68 -2.12
N LYS A 676 4.06 -27.44 -1.08
CA LYS A 676 3.39 -28.51 -0.32
C LYS A 676 2.35 -29.24 -1.18
N GLN A 677 1.52 -28.52 -1.92
CA GLN A 677 0.50 -29.09 -2.82
C GLN A 677 1.12 -29.91 -3.96
N ILE A 678 2.13 -29.36 -4.65
CA ILE A 678 2.87 -30.07 -5.71
C ILE A 678 3.52 -31.36 -5.15
N ASN A 679 4.08 -31.31 -3.95
CA ASN A 679 4.66 -32.50 -3.32
C ASN A 679 3.58 -33.51 -2.87
N HIS A 680 2.42 -33.07 -2.41
CA HIS A 680 1.30 -33.95 -2.09
C HIS A 680 0.82 -34.72 -3.34
N LEU A 681 0.60 -34.02 -4.46
CA LEU A 681 0.26 -34.64 -5.75
C LEU A 681 1.34 -35.63 -6.22
N ARG A 682 2.62 -35.25 -6.16
CA ARG A 682 3.76 -36.14 -6.45
C ARG A 682 3.72 -37.42 -5.60
N PHE A 683 3.55 -37.30 -4.28
CA PHE A 683 3.56 -38.44 -3.36
C PHE A 683 2.28 -39.28 -3.40
N GLY A 684 1.20 -38.80 -4.02
CA GLY A 684 0.05 -39.61 -4.40
C GLY A 684 0.36 -40.65 -5.49
N ILE A 685 1.24 -40.35 -6.45
CA ILE A 685 1.55 -41.24 -7.59
C ILE A 685 2.09 -42.62 -7.15
N PRO A 686 3.02 -42.73 -6.18
CA PRO A 686 3.40 -44.00 -5.57
C PRO A 686 2.25 -44.86 -5.01
N MET A 687 1.18 -44.23 -4.50
CA MET A 687 0.08 -44.95 -3.86
C MET A 687 -0.76 -45.74 -4.87
N SER A 688 -0.67 -45.41 -6.16
CA SER A 688 -1.45 -46.07 -7.22
C SER A 688 -1.05 -47.53 -7.46
N CYS A 689 0.24 -47.88 -7.37
CA CYS A 689 0.70 -49.29 -7.42
C CYS A 689 2.15 -49.49 -6.97
N LYS A 690 2.48 -50.73 -6.56
CA LYS A 690 3.84 -51.14 -6.15
C LYS A 690 4.94 -50.77 -7.16
N ARG A 691 4.69 -50.91 -8.46
CA ARG A 691 5.69 -50.59 -9.50
C ARG A 691 5.98 -49.09 -9.58
N LEU A 692 4.97 -48.23 -9.44
CA LEU A 692 5.18 -46.78 -9.38
C LEU A 692 5.85 -46.36 -8.07
N PHE A 693 5.51 -47.00 -6.95
CA PHE A 693 6.21 -46.83 -5.68
C PHE A 693 7.72 -47.12 -5.81
N GLU A 694 8.08 -48.29 -6.36
CA GLU A 694 9.48 -48.70 -6.59
C GLU A 694 10.19 -47.77 -7.58
N TYR A 695 9.54 -47.42 -8.69
CA TYR A 695 10.10 -46.48 -9.68
C TYR A 695 10.40 -45.12 -9.04
N VAL A 696 9.44 -44.52 -8.33
CA VAL A 696 9.58 -43.22 -7.68
C VAL A 696 10.66 -43.27 -6.59
N SER A 697 10.63 -44.26 -5.69
CA SER A 697 11.55 -44.34 -4.56
C SER A 697 13.00 -44.60 -4.97
N ASN A 698 13.21 -45.23 -6.14
CA ASN A 698 14.54 -45.59 -6.61
C ASN A 698 15.11 -44.58 -7.64
N ASN A 699 14.25 -43.84 -8.36
CA ASN A 699 14.67 -42.98 -9.48
C ASN A 699 14.39 -41.50 -9.32
N LEU A 700 13.38 -41.10 -8.55
CA LEU A 700 12.88 -39.71 -8.52
C LEU A 700 13.09 -39.02 -7.17
N VAL A 701 13.06 -39.76 -6.06
CA VAL A 701 13.34 -39.23 -4.70
C VAL A 701 14.86 -39.13 -4.46
N LYS A 702 15.51 -38.30 -5.29
CA LYS A 702 16.97 -38.12 -5.33
C LYS A 702 17.52 -36.99 -4.45
N ARG A 703 16.65 -36.32 -3.70
CA ARG A 703 17.02 -35.24 -2.77
C ARG A 703 16.42 -35.50 -1.40
N SER A 704 17.27 -35.50 -0.38
CA SER A 704 16.86 -35.46 1.03
C SER A 704 17.30 -34.12 1.64
N MET A 705 16.54 -33.64 2.62
CA MET A 705 16.81 -32.39 3.32
C MET A 705 16.51 -32.58 4.80
N LEU A 706 17.55 -32.50 5.62
CA LEU A 706 17.45 -32.60 7.08
C LEU A 706 17.40 -31.19 7.66
N SER A 707 16.28 -30.85 8.31
CA SER A 707 16.13 -29.62 9.10
C SER A 707 16.32 -29.97 10.57
N SER A 708 17.32 -29.34 11.20
CA SER A 708 17.82 -29.71 12.53
C SER A 708 18.59 -31.03 12.53
N ILE A 709 19.42 -31.19 13.56
CA ILE A 709 20.35 -32.32 13.76
C ILE A 709 20.43 -32.63 15.26
N GLY A 710 19.28 -32.81 15.91
CA GLY A 710 19.23 -33.55 17.16
C GLY A 710 19.51 -35.03 16.89
N ASP A 711 20.31 -35.67 17.74
CA ASP A 711 20.62 -37.10 17.60
C ASP A 711 19.34 -37.98 17.64
N SER A 712 18.30 -37.53 18.35
CA SER A 712 16.94 -38.10 18.31
C SER A 712 16.28 -37.96 16.94
N GLU A 713 16.26 -36.76 16.37
CA GLU A 713 15.69 -36.49 15.03
C GLU A 713 16.40 -37.32 13.95
N ILE A 714 17.73 -37.44 14.02
CA ILE A 714 18.50 -38.31 13.13
C ILE A 714 18.05 -39.76 13.28
N ALA A 715 17.95 -40.26 14.52
CA ALA A 715 17.55 -41.64 14.78
C ALA A 715 16.16 -41.94 14.21
N ASP A 716 15.20 -41.01 14.34
CA ASP A 716 13.84 -41.17 13.82
C ASP A 716 13.78 -41.08 12.29
N HIS A 717 14.58 -40.20 11.65
CA HIS A 717 14.75 -40.23 10.20
C HIS A 717 15.35 -41.57 9.72
N CYS A 718 16.30 -42.15 10.46
CA CYS A 718 16.92 -43.43 10.10
C CYS A 718 16.00 -44.63 10.33
N LYS A 719 15.16 -44.63 11.39
CA LYS A 719 14.03 -45.57 11.54
C LYS A 719 13.08 -45.46 10.34
N HIS A 720 12.73 -44.24 9.93
CA HIS A 720 11.84 -44.03 8.80
C HIS A 720 12.46 -44.51 7.47
N PHE A 721 13.74 -44.23 7.20
CA PHE A 721 14.42 -44.67 5.98
C PHE A 721 14.65 -46.19 5.92
N SER A 722 14.72 -46.86 7.08
CA SER A 722 14.74 -48.33 7.19
C SER A 722 13.40 -49.00 6.86
N ASN A 723 12.28 -48.26 6.89
CA ASN A 723 10.98 -48.81 6.53
C ASN A 723 10.91 -49.07 5.01
N GLN A 724 10.61 -50.31 4.60
CA GLN A 724 10.47 -50.68 3.18
C GLN A 724 9.42 -49.86 2.42
N TYR A 725 8.41 -49.33 3.11
CA TYR A 725 7.37 -48.44 2.57
C TYR A 725 7.76 -46.97 2.56
N CYS A 726 9.00 -46.62 2.96
CA CYS A 726 9.52 -45.27 2.78
C CYS A 726 9.81 -44.98 1.30
N LEU A 727 9.40 -43.78 0.87
CA LEU A 727 9.77 -43.20 -0.44
C LEU A 727 11.14 -42.51 -0.40
N LEU A 728 11.54 -42.02 0.78
CA LEU A 728 12.84 -41.41 1.04
C LEU A 728 13.89 -42.52 1.31
N GLY A 729 15.14 -42.16 1.59
CA GLY A 729 16.15 -43.10 2.09
C GLY A 729 16.79 -44.08 1.08
N LYS A 730 16.11 -44.43 -0.01
CA LYS A 730 16.57 -45.46 -0.97
C LYS A 730 17.53 -44.96 -2.06
N SER A 731 17.34 -43.74 -2.55
CA SER A 731 18.09 -43.18 -3.69
C SER A 731 18.66 -41.77 -3.45
N ILE A 732 19.15 -41.46 -2.24
CA ILE A 732 19.63 -40.10 -1.90
C ILE A 732 20.93 -39.76 -2.66
N ASP A 733 20.82 -39.26 -3.89
CA ASP A 733 21.93 -38.69 -4.67
C ASP A 733 22.40 -37.33 -4.12
N THR A 734 21.50 -36.58 -3.46
CA THR A 734 21.75 -35.24 -2.93
C THR A 734 21.20 -35.10 -1.52
N LEU A 735 22.05 -34.73 -0.56
CA LEU A 735 21.67 -34.43 0.82
C LEU A 735 21.89 -32.93 1.09
N THR A 736 20.89 -32.28 1.70
CA THR A 736 21.02 -30.91 2.22
C THR A 736 20.78 -30.93 3.73
N ILE A 737 21.62 -30.23 4.50
CA ILE A 737 21.60 -30.27 5.97
C ILE A 737 21.52 -28.84 6.50
N PHE A 738 20.57 -28.57 7.40
CA PHE A 738 20.44 -27.31 8.13
C PHE A 738 20.82 -27.53 9.60
N VAL A 739 22.00 -27.03 10.01
CA VAL A 739 22.45 -27.09 11.41
C VAL A 739 21.74 -25.97 12.17
N HIS A 740 20.87 -26.27 13.14
CA HIS A 740 20.00 -25.24 13.72
C HIS A 740 20.61 -24.41 14.87
N LEU A 741 21.70 -24.87 15.49
CA LEU A 741 22.40 -24.19 16.60
C LEU A 741 23.91 -24.44 16.51
N PRO A 742 24.79 -23.48 16.87
CA PRO A 742 26.25 -23.68 16.86
C PRO A 742 26.76 -24.46 18.08
N PHE A 743 26.04 -24.42 19.21
CA PHE A 743 26.52 -24.92 20.51
C PHE A 743 26.41 -26.44 20.68
N TYR A 744 25.57 -27.10 19.88
CA TYR A 744 25.51 -28.55 19.82
C TYR A 744 26.44 -29.05 18.73
N SER A 745 27.38 -29.95 19.07
CA SER A 745 28.21 -30.62 18.07
C SER A 745 27.40 -31.75 17.42
N PRO A 746 26.90 -31.62 16.18
CA PRO A 746 26.10 -32.67 15.56
C PRO A 746 26.92 -33.96 15.38
N ASN A 747 26.30 -35.10 15.64
CA ASN A 747 26.94 -36.41 15.57
C ASN A 747 27.05 -36.90 14.12
N TRP A 748 27.99 -36.33 13.36
CA TRP A 748 28.21 -36.59 11.92
C TRP A 748 28.38 -38.06 11.53
N ASN A 749 28.58 -38.98 12.48
CA ASN A 749 28.65 -40.42 12.26
C ASN A 749 27.44 -40.98 11.50
N PHE A 750 26.27 -40.32 11.55
CA PHE A 750 25.09 -40.76 10.79
C PHE A 750 25.33 -40.79 9.27
N LEU A 751 26.26 -39.99 8.74
CA LEU A 751 26.65 -40.00 7.32
C LEU A 751 27.27 -41.35 6.89
N ASN A 752 27.72 -42.17 7.84
CA ASN A 752 28.27 -43.50 7.59
C ASN A 752 27.18 -44.58 7.45
N LEU A 753 25.91 -44.27 7.72
CA LEU A 753 24.80 -45.22 7.56
C LEU A 753 24.52 -45.48 6.08
N GLY A 754 24.13 -46.72 5.73
CA GLY A 754 24.05 -47.21 4.35
C GLY A 754 23.21 -46.35 3.38
N HIS A 755 22.18 -45.67 3.88
CA HIS A 755 21.35 -44.73 3.11
C HIS A 755 22.14 -43.54 2.52
N TYR A 756 23.23 -43.13 3.18
CA TYR A 756 23.99 -41.93 2.83
C TYR A 756 25.30 -42.23 2.08
N LEU A 757 25.81 -43.47 2.11
CA LEU A 757 27.04 -43.85 1.39
C LEU A 757 26.97 -43.63 -0.14
N LYS A 758 25.75 -43.55 -0.70
CA LYS A 758 25.49 -43.25 -2.12
C LYS A 758 25.32 -41.75 -2.43
N VAL A 759 25.43 -40.86 -1.43
CA VAL A 759 25.29 -39.40 -1.61
C VAL A 759 26.41 -38.87 -2.49
N LYS A 760 26.02 -38.36 -3.67
CA LYS A 760 26.92 -37.74 -4.65
C LYS A 760 27.09 -36.25 -4.41
N ARG A 761 26.14 -35.60 -3.73
CA ARG A 761 26.15 -34.15 -3.46
C ARG A 761 25.73 -33.85 -2.04
N LEU A 762 26.58 -33.17 -1.28
CA LEU A 762 26.27 -32.67 0.06
C LEU A 762 26.24 -31.14 0.04
N LYS A 763 25.20 -30.55 0.62
CA LYS A 763 25.14 -29.12 0.96
C LYS A 763 24.86 -28.94 2.45
N ILE A 764 25.62 -28.08 3.12
CA ILE A 764 25.38 -27.73 4.53
C ILE A 764 25.03 -26.23 4.60
N ILE A 765 24.03 -25.89 5.39
CA ILE A 765 23.39 -24.57 5.44
C ILE A 765 23.28 -24.14 6.91
N PRO A 766 23.77 -22.94 7.30
CA PRO A 766 23.54 -22.39 8.62
C PRO A 766 22.10 -21.85 8.76
N PRO A 767 21.59 -21.67 9.98
CA PRO A 767 20.21 -21.23 10.19
C PRO A 767 20.05 -19.71 9.98
N ASN A 768 21.13 -18.97 10.25
CA ASN A 768 21.28 -17.52 10.14
C ASN A 768 22.62 -17.20 9.44
N ASN A 769 22.82 -15.96 8.99
CA ASN A 769 23.85 -15.60 8.01
C ASN A 769 25.33 -15.72 8.45
N GLN A 770 25.64 -15.79 9.74
CA GLN A 770 27.01 -15.81 10.27
C GLN A 770 27.12 -16.77 11.46
N LEU A 771 27.77 -17.93 11.26
CA LEU A 771 28.24 -18.86 12.28
C LEU A 771 29.49 -19.58 11.78
N CYS A 772 30.53 -19.67 12.62
CA CYS A 772 31.68 -20.55 12.36
C CYS A 772 31.30 -22.01 12.63
N LEU A 773 31.85 -22.95 11.86
CA LEU A 773 31.55 -24.38 12.02
C LEU A 773 32.45 -25.02 13.09
N LEU A 774 32.08 -24.85 14.37
CA LEU A 774 32.94 -25.12 15.54
C LEU A 774 33.50 -26.55 15.70
N VAL A 775 33.00 -27.56 14.97
CA VAL A 775 33.47 -28.96 15.08
C VAL A 775 33.61 -29.59 13.69
N VAL A 776 34.61 -29.10 12.95
CA VAL A 776 34.86 -29.49 11.55
C VAL A 776 35.52 -30.86 11.39
N ASP A 777 36.44 -31.28 12.26
CA ASP A 777 37.18 -32.53 12.03
C ASP A 777 36.29 -33.78 12.09
N LYS A 778 35.26 -33.78 12.97
CA LYS A 778 34.26 -34.85 13.02
C LYS A 778 33.41 -34.91 11.74
N LEU A 779 33.14 -33.76 11.11
CA LEU A 779 32.51 -33.71 9.79
C LEU A 779 33.44 -34.32 8.74
N PHE A 780 34.68 -33.85 8.64
CA PHE A 780 35.59 -34.26 7.58
C PHE A 780 36.03 -35.73 7.67
N LEU A 781 36.20 -36.26 8.88
CA LEU A 781 36.37 -37.70 9.12
C LEU A 781 35.17 -38.50 8.57
N SER A 782 33.96 -37.99 8.73
CA SER A 782 32.74 -38.62 8.18
C SER A 782 32.62 -38.43 6.66
N LEU A 783 33.04 -37.28 6.10
CA LEU A 783 33.06 -37.05 4.65
C LEU A 783 34.08 -37.94 3.92
N SER A 784 35.22 -38.27 4.56
CA SER A 784 36.22 -39.17 3.99
C SER A 784 35.67 -40.56 3.63
N ARG A 785 34.59 -40.98 4.31
CA ARG A 785 33.91 -42.27 4.10
C ARG A 785 32.86 -42.23 2.98
N LEU A 786 32.44 -41.03 2.54
CA LEU A 786 31.49 -40.84 1.44
C LEU A 786 32.21 -40.94 0.08
N GLN A 787 32.66 -42.14 -0.29
CA GLN A 787 33.39 -42.39 -1.55
C GLN A 787 32.59 -41.96 -2.81
N SER A 788 31.25 -41.93 -2.74
CA SER A 788 30.37 -41.45 -3.81
C SER A 788 30.39 -39.92 -4.01
N LEU A 789 30.96 -39.15 -3.08
CA LEU A 789 30.80 -37.70 -3.00
C LEU A 789 31.59 -36.99 -4.12
N THR A 790 30.85 -36.41 -5.06
CA THR A 790 31.39 -35.65 -6.21
C THR A 790 31.12 -34.14 -6.10
N SER A 791 30.40 -33.69 -5.08
CA SER A 791 30.03 -32.30 -4.87
C SER A 791 29.86 -31.97 -3.40
N LEU A 792 30.65 -31.02 -2.88
CA LEU A 792 30.51 -30.46 -1.53
C LEU A 792 30.20 -28.96 -1.61
N ASP A 793 29.18 -28.50 -0.88
CA ASP A 793 28.75 -27.10 -0.82
C ASP A 793 28.55 -26.68 0.64
N ILE A 794 29.62 -26.19 1.26
CA ILE A 794 29.65 -25.65 2.64
C ILE A 794 29.83 -24.12 2.64
N SER A 795 29.65 -23.46 1.48
CA SER A 795 30.05 -22.06 1.23
C SER A 795 29.16 -20.98 1.88
N GLN A 796 28.53 -21.33 3.00
CA GLN A 796 27.74 -20.43 3.84
C GLN A 796 28.25 -20.42 5.29
N TYR A 797 29.19 -21.31 5.65
CA TYR A 797 29.98 -21.25 6.87
C TYR A 797 31.30 -20.53 6.62
N LEU A 798 31.82 -19.87 7.65
CA LEU A 798 33.22 -19.53 7.73
C LEU A 798 33.98 -20.74 8.28
N LEU A 799 35.09 -21.10 7.63
CA LEU A 799 36.07 -22.05 8.14
C LEU A 799 37.06 -21.32 9.05
N ASP A 800 37.39 -21.94 10.18
CA ASP A 800 38.39 -21.42 11.11
C ASP A 800 39.80 -21.81 10.68
N SER A 801 40.77 -20.91 10.87
CA SER A 801 42.09 -20.98 10.23
C SER A 801 42.96 -22.14 10.76
N GLY A 802 42.75 -22.58 12.00
CA GLY A 802 43.44 -23.75 12.55
C GLY A 802 43.03 -25.08 11.90
N ASN A 803 41.76 -25.20 11.47
CA ASN A 803 41.14 -26.47 11.08
C ASN A 803 41.12 -26.71 9.54
N ALA A 804 41.67 -25.78 8.77
CA ALA A 804 41.60 -25.84 7.32
C ALA A 804 42.74 -26.67 6.67
N LEU A 805 43.85 -26.89 7.38
CA LEU A 805 44.86 -27.86 6.94
C LEU A 805 44.36 -29.30 7.12
N THR A 806 43.64 -29.61 8.19
CA THR A 806 42.95 -30.91 8.36
C THR A 806 41.80 -31.09 7.36
N PHE A 807 41.06 -30.01 7.05
CA PHE A 807 40.05 -29.99 5.97
C PHE A 807 40.62 -30.45 4.62
N ILE A 808 41.63 -29.76 4.08
CA ILE A 808 42.16 -30.10 2.75
C ILE A 808 42.82 -31.47 2.75
N ASN A 809 43.54 -31.85 3.82
CA ASN A 809 44.11 -33.20 3.93
C ASN A 809 43.05 -34.31 3.96
N SER A 810 41.83 -34.02 4.43
CA SER A 810 40.69 -34.94 4.38
C SER A 810 40.01 -34.97 3.00
N LEU A 811 39.99 -33.86 2.26
CA LEU A 811 39.35 -33.78 0.93
C LEU A 811 40.21 -34.25 -0.24
N LYS A 812 41.55 -34.16 -0.16
CA LYS A 812 42.47 -34.34 -1.31
C LYS A 812 42.32 -35.66 -2.09
N ASN A 813 41.81 -36.70 -1.43
CA ASN A 813 41.60 -38.05 -1.99
C ASN A 813 40.16 -38.31 -2.47
N LEU A 814 39.19 -37.42 -2.19
CA LEU A 814 37.79 -37.60 -2.61
C LEU A 814 37.61 -37.22 -4.10
N PRO A 815 36.72 -37.90 -4.85
CA PRO A 815 36.48 -37.65 -6.28
C PRO A 815 35.61 -36.40 -6.54
N LEU A 816 35.88 -35.31 -5.82
CA LEU A 816 35.12 -34.07 -5.88
C LEU A 816 35.30 -33.36 -7.23
N ARG A 817 34.21 -33.30 -8.00
CA ARG A 817 34.07 -32.44 -9.18
C ARG A 817 33.59 -31.05 -8.81
N LYS A 818 33.02 -30.86 -7.61
CA LYS A 818 32.54 -29.56 -7.12
C LYS A 818 32.96 -29.35 -5.68
N LEU A 819 33.59 -28.22 -5.39
CA LEU A 819 33.94 -27.81 -4.04
C LEU A 819 33.58 -26.34 -3.87
N TYR A 820 32.59 -26.08 -3.02
CA TYR A 820 32.23 -24.73 -2.62
C TYR A 820 32.39 -24.59 -1.10
N TYR A 821 33.27 -23.69 -0.70
CA TYR A 821 33.55 -23.28 0.68
C TYR A 821 33.64 -21.75 0.75
N ASN A 822 33.52 -21.19 1.95
CA ASN A 822 33.91 -19.82 2.22
C ASN A 822 34.95 -19.84 3.35
N ASP A 823 35.87 -18.90 3.32
CA ASP A 823 37.08 -18.90 4.14
C ASP A 823 37.46 -17.46 4.49
N CYS A 824 38.23 -17.28 5.56
CA CYS A 824 38.72 -15.97 5.95
C CYS A 824 39.65 -15.37 4.87
N LYS A 825 39.82 -14.04 4.85
CA LYS A 825 40.47 -13.31 3.73
C LYS A 825 41.87 -13.84 3.39
N ASP A 826 42.64 -14.20 4.40
CA ASP A 826 44.06 -14.62 4.29
C ASP A 826 44.21 -16.12 3.95
N ASN A 827 43.09 -16.87 3.93
CA ASN A 827 43.05 -18.32 3.90
C ASN A 827 42.83 -18.88 2.49
N GLN A 828 43.89 -18.93 1.69
CA GLN A 828 43.86 -19.42 0.32
C GLN A 828 44.44 -20.85 0.22
N TYR A 829 44.02 -21.78 1.09
CA TYR A 829 44.72 -23.06 1.31
C TYR A 829 44.88 -23.99 0.09
N LEU A 830 43.99 -23.93 -0.90
CA LEU A 830 44.17 -24.63 -2.19
C LEU A 830 45.29 -24.05 -3.07
N PHE A 831 45.88 -22.93 -2.64
CA PHE A 831 46.74 -22.03 -3.42
C PHE A 831 47.98 -21.51 -2.62
N GLN A 832 48.25 -22.05 -1.43
CA GLN A 832 49.40 -21.67 -0.59
C GLN A 832 50.69 -22.38 -1.04
N ASP A 833 51.67 -21.64 -1.56
CA ASP A 833 52.91 -22.19 -2.13
C ASP A 833 53.93 -22.64 -1.07
N ASN A 834 53.52 -23.52 -0.15
CA ASN A 834 54.38 -24.16 0.85
C ASN A 834 55.25 -25.27 0.23
N GLY A 835 55.99 -24.92 -0.83
CA GLY A 835 56.97 -25.73 -1.57
C GLY A 835 56.45 -26.99 -2.28
N SER A 836 55.22 -27.43 -2.02
CA SER A 836 54.80 -28.80 -2.32
C SER A 836 53.29 -29.02 -2.54
N ILE A 837 52.48 -27.98 -2.82
CA ILE A 837 51.13 -28.20 -3.36
C ILE A 837 51.27 -28.86 -4.74
N SER A 838 51.11 -30.17 -4.75
CA SER A 838 51.40 -30.97 -5.91
C SER A 838 50.23 -30.91 -6.89
N THR A 839 50.52 -30.55 -8.13
CA THR A 839 49.62 -30.74 -9.28
C THR A 839 49.17 -32.20 -9.46
N ARG A 840 49.80 -33.15 -8.73
CA ARG A 840 49.44 -34.56 -8.62
C ARG A 840 48.24 -34.85 -7.70
N TRP A 841 47.71 -33.90 -6.92
CA TRP A 841 46.55 -34.14 -6.07
C TRP A 841 45.31 -34.52 -6.92
N PRO A 842 44.61 -35.64 -6.62
CA PRO A 842 43.41 -36.03 -7.36
C PRO A 842 42.33 -34.93 -7.40
N LEU A 843 42.19 -34.19 -6.31
CA LEU A 843 41.26 -33.06 -6.16
C LEU A 843 41.49 -31.95 -7.20
N THR A 844 42.72 -31.46 -7.38
CA THR A 844 43.00 -30.39 -8.36
C THR A 844 42.77 -30.85 -9.80
N GLN A 845 43.03 -32.14 -10.07
CA GLN A 845 42.80 -32.79 -11.35
C GLN A 845 41.34 -33.21 -11.62
N SER A 846 40.44 -33.16 -10.63
CA SER A 846 39.03 -33.59 -10.76
C SER A 846 38.02 -32.44 -10.69
N LEU A 847 38.37 -31.30 -10.08
CA LEU A 847 37.46 -30.17 -9.91
C LEU A 847 37.04 -29.51 -11.23
N GLU A 848 35.72 -29.50 -11.44
CA GLU A 848 35.01 -28.83 -12.52
C GLU A 848 34.38 -27.50 -12.06
N GLU A 849 34.02 -27.40 -10.77
CA GLU A 849 33.38 -26.21 -10.19
C GLU A 849 33.98 -25.88 -8.81
N LEU A 850 34.42 -24.63 -8.61
CA LEU A 850 35.16 -24.17 -7.42
C LEU A 850 34.61 -22.83 -6.91
N SER A 851 34.69 -22.54 -5.61
CA SER A 851 34.54 -21.18 -5.09
C SER A 851 35.86 -20.53 -4.68
N ILE A 852 35.88 -19.19 -4.72
CA ILE A 852 36.97 -18.34 -4.25
C ILE A 852 36.41 -17.16 -3.44
N ASN A 853 37.18 -16.69 -2.45
CA ASN A 853 36.85 -15.60 -1.54
C ASN A 853 37.67 -14.31 -1.80
N SER A 854 38.91 -14.44 -2.31
CA SER A 854 39.74 -13.34 -2.84
C SER A 854 39.76 -13.33 -4.38
N PHE A 855 40.17 -12.21 -4.98
CA PHE A 855 40.48 -12.11 -6.41
C PHE A 855 41.93 -12.51 -6.74
N GLU A 856 42.83 -12.50 -5.76
CA GLU A 856 44.27 -12.77 -5.94
C GLU A 856 44.56 -14.21 -6.40
N VAL A 857 43.64 -15.13 -6.16
CA VAL A 857 43.73 -16.52 -6.64
C VAL A 857 43.38 -16.68 -8.13
N ILE A 858 42.83 -15.66 -8.80
CA ILE A 858 42.41 -15.78 -10.21
C ILE A 858 43.57 -16.22 -11.14
N PRO A 859 44.78 -15.63 -11.06
CA PRO A 859 45.95 -16.14 -11.79
C PRO A 859 46.27 -17.61 -11.49
N LYS A 860 46.09 -18.05 -10.23
CA LYS A 860 46.36 -19.42 -9.78
C LYS A 860 45.27 -20.43 -10.17
N LEU A 861 44.12 -20.00 -10.71
CA LEU A 861 43.06 -20.91 -11.18
C LEU A 861 43.50 -21.82 -12.35
N GLN A 862 44.62 -21.52 -13.01
CA GLN A 862 45.21 -22.38 -14.04
C GLN A 862 45.59 -23.79 -13.51
N LEU A 863 45.79 -23.94 -12.20
CA LEU A 863 46.06 -25.22 -11.53
C LEU A 863 44.91 -26.26 -11.63
N PHE A 864 43.71 -25.83 -12.08
CA PHE A 864 42.51 -26.66 -12.16
C PHE A 864 42.09 -26.87 -13.63
N PRO A 865 42.71 -27.81 -14.37
CA PRO A 865 42.55 -27.93 -15.82
C PRO A 865 41.13 -28.31 -16.30
N LYS A 866 40.23 -28.71 -15.39
CA LYS A 866 38.82 -29.03 -15.70
C LYS A 866 37.83 -27.95 -15.23
N LEU A 867 38.33 -26.86 -14.61
CA LEU A 867 37.48 -25.81 -14.05
C LEU A 867 36.66 -25.10 -15.13
N ARG A 868 35.35 -25.27 -15.04
CA ARG A 868 34.35 -24.70 -15.96
C ARG A 868 33.35 -23.75 -15.30
N HIS A 869 33.34 -23.69 -13.98
CA HIS A 869 32.42 -22.86 -13.22
C HIS A 869 33.11 -22.29 -11.97
N LEU A 870 33.20 -20.98 -11.87
CA LEU A 870 33.75 -20.27 -10.73
C LEU A 870 32.61 -19.66 -9.87
N ARG A 871 32.69 -19.76 -8.54
CA ARG A 871 31.77 -19.09 -7.59
C ARG A 871 32.55 -18.09 -6.74
N ILE A 872 32.35 -16.79 -6.97
CA ILE A 872 33.03 -15.75 -6.20
C ILE A 872 32.16 -15.34 -4.99
N ILE A 873 32.73 -15.42 -3.79
CA ILE A 873 32.06 -15.20 -2.50
C ILE A 873 32.85 -14.16 -1.70
N THR A 874 32.72 -12.89 -2.10
CA THR A 874 33.45 -11.78 -1.49
C THR A 874 32.62 -11.06 -0.42
N GLY A 875 33.24 -10.77 0.73
CA GLY A 875 32.72 -9.89 1.78
C GLY A 875 31.44 -10.38 2.48
N GLN A 876 31.43 -11.59 3.05
CA GLN A 876 30.27 -12.08 3.83
C GLN A 876 30.17 -11.47 5.26
N GLU A 877 31.17 -10.69 5.67
CA GLU A 877 31.26 -10.02 6.97
C GLU A 877 30.38 -8.76 7.03
N GLU A 878 30.34 -7.96 5.96
CA GLU A 878 29.69 -6.64 5.87
C GLU A 878 28.17 -6.70 5.59
N TYR A 879 27.54 -7.85 5.81
CA TYR A 879 26.12 -8.11 5.44
C TYR A 879 25.09 -7.26 6.22
N SER A 880 25.51 -6.45 7.18
CA SER A 880 24.65 -5.60 8.01
C SER A 880 24.08 -4.37 7.29
N GLN A 881 24.70 -3.89 6.19
CA GLN A 881 24.29 -2.64 5.51
C GLN A 881 24.16 -2.73 3.98
N GLY A 882 24.23 -3.92 3.38
CA GLY A 882 23.97 -4.11 1.94
C GLY A 882 24.96 -3.40 1.01
N ALA A 883 26.18 -3.13 1.48
CA ALA A 883 27.20 -2.41 0.73
C ALA A 883 27.58 -3.18 -0.55
N ASN A 884 27.35 -2.56 -1.72
CA ASN A 884 27.88 -3.07 -2.98
C ASN A 884 29.40 -2.84 -3.00
N ILE A 885 30.17 -3.82 -2.52
CA ILE A 885 31.64 -3.78 -2.51
C ILE A 885 32.12 -3.32 -3.89
N LYS A 886 32.86 -2.20 -3.93
CA LYS A 886 33.45 -1.66 -5.15
C LYS A 886 34.64 -2.53 -5.51
N LEU A 887 34.57 -3.20 -6.67
CA LEU A 887 35.71 -3.89 -7.25
C LEU A 887 36.62 -2.87 -7.93
N THR A 888 37.93 -3.09 -7.90
CA THR A 888 38.86 -2.29 -8.70
C THR A 888 38.70 -2.60 -10.18
N ASP A 889 39.13 -1.68 -11.04
CA ASP A 889 39.13 -1.91 -12.50
C ASP A 889 39.96 -3.14 -12.90
N GLU A 890 41.03 -3.44 -12.16
CA GLU A 890 41.89 -4.62 -12.36
C GLU A 890 41.17 -5.92 -11.96
N GLN A 891 40.44 -5.92 -10.84
CA GLN A 891 39.59 -7.04 -10.43
C GLN A 891 38.45 -7.29 -11.44
N ILE A 892 37.90 -6.21 -12.02
CA ILE A 892 36.87 -6.29 -13.06
C ILE A 892 37.43 -6.82 -14.39
N LYS A 893 38.64 -6.39 -14.79
CA LYS A 893 39.35 -6.80 -16.02
C LYS A 893 40.11 -8.12 -15.88
N SER A 894 40.05 -8.78 -14.72
CA SER A 894 40.79 -10.00 -14.43
C SER A 894 40.42 -11.15 -15.38
N SER A 895 41.44 -11.72 -16.02
CA SER A 895 41.29 -12.82 -17.00
C SER A 895 41.06 -14.15 -16.28
N LEU A 896 39.90 -14.78 -16.54
CA LEU A 896 39.55 -16.10 -16.05
C LEU A 896 40.11 -17.18 -17.00
N PRO A 897 40.45 -18.39 -16.53
CA PRO A 897 40.84 -19.48 -17.42
C PRO A 897 39.80 -19.75 -18.51
N TYR A 898 40.25 -20.03 -19.74
CA TYR A 898 39.38 -20.10 -20.94
C TYR A 898 38.25 -21.14 -20.87
N ARG A 899 38.36 -22.13 -19.96
CA ARG A 899 37.34 -23.16 -19.72
C ARG A 899 36.19 -22.68 -18.82
N VAL A 900 36.34 -21.57 -18.09
CA VAL A 900 35.34 -21.01 -17.16
C VAL A 900 34.18 -20.39 -17.94
N THR A 901 33.23 -21.24 -18.33
CA THR A 901 32.03 -20.84 -19.09
C THR A 901 30.91 -20.30 -18.20
N LYS A 902 31.11 -20.25 -16.88
CA LYS A 902 30.07 -19.96 -15.90
C LYS A 902 30.60 -19.25 -14.66
N LEU A 903 29.86 -18.25 -14.19
CA LEU A 903 30.21 -17.46 -13.01
C LEU A 903 29.01 -17.37 -12.04
N SER A 904 29.19 -17.85 -10.80
CA SER A 904 28.25 -17.64 -9.69
C SER A 904 28.75 -16.54 -8.74
N PHE A 905 27.86 -15.73 -8.18
CA PHE A 905 28.24 -14.64 -7.26
C PHE A 905 27.11 -14.12 -6.36
N TYR A 906 27.49 -13.46 -5.26
CA TYR A 906 26.59 -12.77 -4.33
C TYR A 906 26.52 -11.25 -4.53
N ASN A 907 27.60 -10.62 -5.04
CA ASN A 907 27.69 -9.18 -5.27
C ASN A 907 27.49 -8.85 -6.76
N ASN A 908 26.57 -7.93 -7.06
CA ASN A 908 26.22 -7.52 -8.43
C ASN A 908 27.41 -7.02 -9.26
N ASN A 909 28.42 -6.39 -8.63
CA ASN A 909 29.62 -5.93 -9.34
C ASN A 909 30.45 -7.08 -9.94
N VAL A 910 30.39 -8.29 -9.38
CA VAL A 910 31.10 -9.46 -9.92
C VAL A 910 30.57 -9.85 -11.31
N ALA A 911 29.31 -9.54 -11.63
CA ALA A 911 28.76 -9.76 -12.96
C ALA A 911 29.59 -9.08 -14.06
N LYS A 912 30.22 -7.93 -13.75
CA LYS A 912 31.06 -7.16 -14.69
C LYS A 912 32.29 -7.94 -15.17
N ILE A 913 32.83 -8.87 -14.37
CA ILE A 913 33.94 -9.76 -14.79
C ILE A 913 33.50 -10.63 -15.98
N GLY A 914 32.22 -10.99 -16.05
CA GLY A 914 31.64 -11.67 -17.21
C GLY A 914 31.77 -10.88 -18.51
N ASN A 915 31.74 -9.54 -18.46
CA ASN A 915 31.83 -8.69 -19.66
C ASN A 915 33.22 -8.72 -20.30
N PHE A 916 34.28 -8.82 -19.48
CA PHE A 916 35.66 -8.94 -19.95
C PHE A 916 36.05 -10.37 -20.34
N ASN A 917 35.25 -11.36 -19.95
CA ASN A 917 35.51 -12.78 -20.18
C ASN A 917 34.47 -13.40 -21.13
N ARG A 918 34.70 -13.27 -22.46
CA ARG A 918 33.81 -13.76 -23.54
C ARG A 918 33.49 -15.26 -23.49
N GLN A 919 34.31 -16.06 -22.80
CA GLN A 919 34.08 -17.48 -22.56
C GLN A 919 32.92 -17.73 -21.58
N VAL A 920 32.63 -16.80 -20.66
CA VAL A 920 31.51 -16.91 -19.70
C VAL A 920 30.19 -16.73 -20.44
N ARG A 921 29.30 -17.73 -20.38
CA ARG A 921 27.99 -17.73 -21.06
C ARG A 921 26.81 -17.84 -20.10
N GLU A 922 27.00 -18.34 -18.88
CA GLU A 922 25.96 -18.37 -17.84
C GLU A 922 26.40 -17.62 -16.57
N LEU A 923 25.60 -16.61 -16.17
CA LEU A 923 25.72 -15.93 -14.88
C LEU A 923 24.72 -16.51 -13.87
N VAL A 924 25.13 -16.67 -12.61
CA VAL A 924 24.29 -17.24 -11.54
C VAL A 924 24.34 -16.37 -10.29
N TYR A 925 23.28 -15.63 -10.04
CA TYR A 925 23.15 -14.86 -8.80
C TYR A 925 22.76 -15.78 -7.63
N LEU A 926 23.38 -15.60 -6.47
CA LEU A 926 23.21 -16.45 -5.28
C LEU A 926 22.62 -15.74 -4.06
N ASN A 927 22.42 -14.43 -4.11
CA ASN A 927 22.00 -13.62 -2.96
C ASN A 927 20.48 -13.63 -2.76
N SER A 928 20.02 -13.31 -1.56
CA SER A 928 18.61 -13.07 -1.25
C SER A 928 18.15 -11.68 -1.70
N TYR A 929 19.01 -10.67 -1.61
CA TYR A 929 18.69 -9.28 -1.95
C TYR A 929 18.34 -9.07 -3.43
N PRO A 930 17.58 -8.02 -3.80
CA PRO A 930 17.30 -7.73 -5.20
C PRO A 930 18.59 -7.38 -5.94
N PHE A 931 18.74 -7.93 -7.14
CA PHE A 931 19.78 -7.53 -8.08
C PHE A 931 19.52 -6.07 -8.45
N GLY A 932 20.43 -5.16 -8.08
CA GLY A 932 20.27 -3.74 -8.41
C GLY A 932 20.29 -3.53 -9.92
N LYS A 933 19.57 -2.52 -10.43
CA LYS A 933 19.56 -2.17 -11.87
C LYS A 933 21.00 -2.04 -12.36
N SER A 934 21.46 -3.03 -13.13
CA SER A 934 22.84 -3.11 -13.60
C SER A 934 22.91 -2.50 -14.99
N GLU A 935 23.48 -1.31 -15.10
CA GLU A 935 23.54 -0.51 -16.34
C GLU A 935 24.44 -1.12 -17.43
N SER A 936 25.07 -2.27 -17.17
CA SER A 936 26.01 -2.93 -18.09
C SER A 936 25.31 -3.95 -18.99
N PRO A 937 25.28 -3.76 -20.33
CA PRO A 937 24.67 -4.73 -21.25
C PRO A 937 25.52 -6.00 -21.39
N PHE A 938 24.96 -7.15 -20.99
CA PHE A 938 25.63 -8.45 -21.01
C PHE A 938 25.67 -9.10 -22.42
N SER A 939 26.37 -8.45 -23.36
CA SER A 939 26.25 -8.68 -24.82
C SER A 939 26.72 -10.04 -25.38
N HIS A 940 27.29 -10.93 -24.56
CA HIS A 940 27.59 -12.34 -24.93
C HIS A 940 27.07 -13.38 -23.92
N ILE A 941 26.47 -12.95 -22.81
CA ILE A 941 25.85 -13.88 -21.85
C ILE A 941 24.59 -14.46 -22.49
N GLN A 942 24.47 -15.79 -22.50
CA GLN A 942 23.33 -16.50 -23.07
C GLN A 942 22.23 -16.77 -22.04
N LYS A 943 22.58 -16.73 -20.75
CA LYS A 943 21.72 -17.20 -19.66
C LYS A 943 22.04 -16.53 -18.33
N ILE A 944 21.01 -16.06 -17.64
CA ILE A 944 21.10 -15.60 -16.26
C ILE A 944 20.21 -16.49 -15.40
N SER A 945 20.68 -16.85 -14.19
CA SER A 945 19.96 -17.75 -13.29
C SER A 945 20.07 -17.29 -11.84
N MET A 946 19.04 -16.61 -11.35
CA MET A 946 19.01 -16.15 -9.96
C MET A 946 18.56 -17.28 -9.03
N ARG A 947 19.20 -17.42 -7.87
CA ARG A 947 18.81 -18.35 -6.80
C ARG A 947 18.43 -17.54 -5.57
N LEU A 948 17.15 -17.49 -5.26
CA LEU A 948 16.61 -16.70 -4.15
C LEU A 948 16.16 -17.64 -3.03
N SER A 949 16.38 -17.24 -1.78
CA SER A 949 15.80 -17.88 -0.60
C SER A 949 14.95 -16.86 0.14
N SER A 950 13.63 -16.89 -0.07
CA SER A 950 12.72 -15.97 0.63
C SER A 950 12.47 -16.50 2.04
N GLN A 951 12.74 -15.70 3.07
CA GLN A 951 12.09 -15.84 4.37
C GLN A 951 10.88 -14.88 4.47
N ASN A 952 10.99 -13.62 4.04
CA ASN A 952 9.95 -12.59 4.20
C ASN A 952 9.81 -11.60 3.02
N PHE A 953 10.31 -11.90 1.82
CA PHE A 953 10.34 -10.94 0.71
C PHE A 953 9.82 -11.53 -0.60
N ILE A 954 8.98 -10.76 -1.31
CA ILE A 954 8.45 -11.09 -2.63
C ILE A 954 8.99 -10.05 -3.63
N TYR A 955 10.12 -10.37 -4.24
CA TYR A 955 10.82 -9.48 -5.14
C TYR A 955 10.13 -9.40 -6.51
N SER A 956 10.07 -8.20 -7.09
CA SER A 956 9.87 -8.00 -8.52
C SER A 956 11.05 -8.59 -9.31
N HIS A 957 10.83 -8.99 -10.56
CA HIS A 957 11.91 -9.38 -11.46
C HIS A 957 12.84 -8.18 -11.73
N PRO A 958 14.16 -8.27 -11.47
CA PRO A 958 15.08 -7.13 -11.59
C PRO A 958 15.78 -7.04 -12.95
N LEU A 959 15.35 -7.84 -13.91
CA LEU A 959 15.96 -8.02 -15.23
C LEU A 959 14.94 -7.78 -16.34
N ASP A 960 14.21 -6.66 -16.25
CA ASP A 960 13.37 -6.12 -17.32
C ASP A 960 14.24 -5.48 -18.43
N GLN A 961 15.36 -6.13 -18.77
CA GLN A 961 16.29 -5.71 -19.81
C GLN A 961 15.90 -6.39 -21.12
N THR A 962 15.73 -5.59 -22.18
CA THR A 962 15.25 -5.99 -23.52
C THR A 962 15.91 -7.25 -24.10
N ASN A 963 17.18 -7.50 -23.75
CA ASN A 963 17.96 -8.62 -24.26
C ASN A 963 17.74 -9.96 -23.53
N PHE A 964 16.92 -10.05 -22.47
CA PHE A 964 16.73 -11.27 -21.68
C PHE A 964 15.27 -11.59 -21.36
N LYS A 965 14.72 -12.64 -21.98
CA LYS A 965 13.37 -13.16 -21.70
C LYS A 965 13.37 -14.08 -20.48
N PHE A 966 12.48 -13.80 -19.55
CA PHE A 966 12.17 -14.67 -18.42
C PHE A 966 11.50 -15.97 -18.91
N ILE A 967 11.99 -17.11 -18.42
CA ILE A 967 11.55 -18.46 -18.82
C ILE A 967 10.70 -19.13 -17.73
N GLY A 968 10.84 -18.71 -16.47
CA GLY A 968 10.01 -19.21 -15.38
C GLY A 968 10.70 -19.32 -14.02
N THR A 969 9.86 -19.54 -13.00
CA THR A 969 10.24 -19.80 -11.61
C THR A 969 10.28 -21.31 -11.34
N PHE A 970 11.47 -21.83 -11.05
CA PHE A 970 11.70 -23.24 -10.71
C PHE A 970 11.82 -23.39 -9.18
N TYR A 971 10.86 -24.06 -8.55
CA TYR A 971 10.88 -24.34 -7.11
C TYR A 971 11.90 -25.45 -6.81
N LYS A 972 12.88 -25.20 -5.92
CA LYS A 972 13.96 -26.16 -5.62
C LYS A 972 13.75 -26.98 -4.35
N GLY A 973 12.99 -26.45 -3.40
CA GLY A 973 12.71 -27.03 -2.10
C GLY A 973 12.14 -25.97 -1.14
N ALA A 974 11.59 -26.43 -0.01
CA ALA A 974 11.12 -25.57 1.07
C ALA A 974 11.65 -26.09 2.41
N SER A 975 12.19 -25.18 3.21
CA SER A 975 12.46 -25.31 4.65
C SER A 975 11.25 -24.76 5.43
N ASN A 976 11.14 -25.06 6.72
CA ASN A 976 9.96 -24.73 7.55
C ASN A 976 9.51 -23.25 7.59
N ARG A 977 10.30 -22.31 7.07
CA ARG A 977 9.95 -20.88 6.84
C ARG A 977 10.66 -20.27 5.62
N SER A 978 11.00 -21.07 4.60
CA SER A 978 11.66 -20.51 3.40
C SER A 978 11.60 -21.41 2.17
N VAL A 979 11.21 -20.83 1.03
CA VAL A 979 11.27 -21.48 -0.28
C VAL A 979 12.54 -21.05 -1.02
N GLN A 980 13.22 -22.02 -1.64
CA GLN A 980 14.31 -21.74 -2.57
C GLN A 980 13.76 -21.68 -4.00
N TYR A 981 13.74 -20.49 -4.58
CA TYR A 981 13.40 -20.27 -5.98
C TYR A 981 14.65 -20.31 -6.86
N LYS A 982 14.47 -20.66 -8.12
CA LYS A 982 15.43 -20.36 -9.18
C LYS A 982 14.70 -19.71 -10.35
N TRP A 983 14.97 -18.43 -10.59
CA TRP A 983 14.55 -17.76 -11.82
C TRP A 983 15.54 -18.08 -12.93
N VAL A 984 15.04 -18.12 -14.16
CA VAL A 984 15.86 -18.34 -15.36
C VAL A 984 15.46 -17.31 -16.40
N TYR A 985 16.48 -16.61 -16.90
CA TYR A 985 16.39 -15.74 -18.06
C TYR A 985 17.30 -16.33 -19.14
N LEU A 986 16.80 -16.39 -20.37
CA LEU A 986 17.62 -16.68 -21.55
C LEU A 986 17.73 -15.41 -22.37
N ARG A 987 18.85 -15.26 -23.07
CA ARG A 987 19.01 -14.15 -24.01
C ARG A 987 17.99 -14.27 -25.14
N ASN A 988 17.41 -13.15 -25.54
CA ASN A 988 16.69 -13.06 -26.80
C ASN A 988 17.67 -13.23 -27.97
N PHE A 989 17.37 -14.19 -28.85
CA PHE A 989 17.98 -14.35 -30.16
C PHE A 989 16.95 -13.86 -31.18
N ASN A 990 16.72 -12.54 -31.14
CA ASN A 990 16.16 -11.77 -32.24
C ASN A 990 17.32 -11.40 -33.17
#